data_AF-A0A935VRL3-F1
#
_entry.id   AF-A0A935VRL3-F1
#
_cell.length_a   1.000
_cell.length_b   1.000
_cell.length_c   1.000
_cell.angle_alpha   90.00
_cell.angle_beta   90.00
_cell.angle_gamma   90.00
#
_symmetry.space_group_name_H-M   'P 1'
#
loop_
_entity.id
_entity.type
_entity.pdbx_description
1 polymer ?
#
loop_
_entity_poly.entity_id
_entity_poly.type
_entity_poly.pdbx_seq_one_letter_code
_entity_poly.pdbx_strand_id
1 'polypeptide(L)'
;MDLYIFQTGRKLGKRATGVENYYESEKILVEAYADMAKEKKTNIYTEGDESMYDIETKIQDAYRKNDLDLMDSLDKKVERSAAFREKFLYKRNEIQAYSIDTILKNSSLFVGVGVAHLPGDRGVIELLRQKGYTLRPIKMSDRDAKQKESIDKLSVPLPFYPQQAEDSFYSVSVPGKLYDLNEAYQRLDRQQFSDMTNGCYYLITRVKTHAAFIGKSEKEILKEVDSMLYENIPGKIISKQVINNNGYQGYDIVNRTRIGDLQRYNIFVSPFEILIFKMAGKENYIQGKEATKFFSSIKLKKLNTGNYTFSPQQGGFAIQMPHQPVAYLNTNIDNDERWEYEAIDKSTGNAYLVFKKSLLNFRILEADTFDLHMSEESFRSADFFDKQLDRKVVSFKGYPSIYTTEKLKDQSTVFARYFISGPDYYVVAARTKNDKKTVEPFLNSFKFEKYQYNDTKNYVDTFMNFSVQSAVIPVIDEDLRALVEKTEESSPYITYWSKTRNGFFKNKITGEAVNVNVQTYPKYFHIRDTAKFWKEEIDSYLENKDLILSHIDSFQMNSTAKGYRFSVRDTASSKQVNRMILLKDNALYSMVSMGDTTNNKSIFIDSFYNSFLPLNNKPATLLLKSKTNIFFDDLFSTDSVTNSRAVQAIPSVYFDETDIPLLIASISRLKKSDKKYLDIKSSLIAQLGFIKDTSKPVIIDYLKKLYEQTADTSIFQNSILAALINQQTRSSFSLLKELILQDPPVVENNYDYVFLDGLSDSLQLARNLFPEFLELTVLEDYKPKILQLLAKLADSGYIKPKDYESYFYKIYFDAKVELKKQLSKDGKLMEAEFKKEDGNSVMENYNTYDYNNYNYNKNDNLYNNAVLLMPFYDNNPAVKKIFDKLVVSKDPKVQLKFATLLLKNNKQVKDSIFKQLADKSEIRADLYTALQKIKRLDKFPATYNNQLEVARAFLIGCKNYTKIDSTVFMGKTAASYNLKSGVVYFFKYKVKKEDDWKIGISGLLPEDEKVISIEKTLVFMTDKKLKDDEPEINQFHQQLKQLLISMHKGGKYFYENTNYGMGYPDYYDN
;
A
#
# COMPACT_ATOMS: atom_id res chain seq x y z
N MET A 1 -17.15 8.81 -35.60
CA MET A 1 -18.32 9.22 -36.42
C MET A 1 -18.95 10.48 -35.87
N ASP A 2 -19.24 10.54 -34.57
CA ASP A 2 -19.93 11.68 -33.93
C ASP A 2 -19.19 13.01 -34.09
N LEU A 3 -17.86 13.00 -33.95
CA LEU A 3 -17.02 14.18 -34.21
C LEU A 3 -17.17 14.67 -35.66
N TYR A 4 -17.30 13.78 -36.64
CA TYR A 4 -17.48 14.15 -38.05
C TYR A 4 -18.86 14.80 -38.27
N ILE A 5 -19.91 14.27 -37.66
CA ILE A 5 -21.27 14.83 -37.72
C ILE A 5 -21.28 16.22 -37.10
N PHE A 6 -20.69 16.37 -35.91
CA PHE A 6 -20.54 17.66 -35.23
C PHE A 6 -19.79 18.67 -36.09
N GLN A 7 -18.61 18.30 -36.62
CA GLN A 7 -17.81 19.16 -37.50
C GLN A 7 -18.58 19.61 -38.74
N THR A 8 -19.23 18.66 -39.43
CA THR A 8 -20.03 18.92 -40.62
C THR A 8 -21.15 19.92 -40.33
N GLY A 9 -21.92 19.68 -39.26
CA GLY A 9 -23.01 20.57 -38.86
C GLY A 9 -22.50 21.98 -38.57
N ARG A 10 -21.43 22.12 -37.78
CA ARG A 10 -20.84 23.43 -37.44
C ARG A 10 -20.30 24.16 -38.68
N LYS A 11 -19.61 23.47 -39.58
CA LYS A 11 -19.09 24.03 -40.84
C LYS A 11 -20.20 24.51 -41.78
N LEU A 12 -21.35 23.84 -41.76
CA LEU A 12 -22.56 24.22 -42.49
C LEU A 12 -23.41 25.29 -41.76
N GLY A 13 -22.91 25.88 -40.68
CA GLY A 13 -23.61 26.90 -39.89
C GLY A 13 -24.82 26.37 -39.11
N LYS A 14 -24.90 25.06 -38.88
CA LYS A 14 -25.99 24.44 -38.10
C LYS A 14 -25.71 24.54 -36.60
N ARG A 15 -26.80 24.62 -35.82
CA ARG A 15 -26.73 24.53 -34.36
C ARG A 15 -26.43 23.08 -33.97
N ALA A 16 -25.58 22.90 -32.96
CA ALA A 16 -25.25 21.59 -32.41
C ALA A 16 -25.67 21.56 -30.94
N THR A 17 -26.34 20.49 -30.53
CA THR A 17 -26.77 20.24 -29.14
C THR A 17 -26.76 18.74 -28.88
N GLY A 18 -26.65 18.33 -27.61
CA GLY A 18 -26.86 16.95 -27.19
C GLY A 18 -28.35 16.64 -27.03
N VAL A 19 -28.73 15.38 -27.23
CA VAL A 19 -30.05 14.83 -26.84
C VAL A 19 -30.03 14.23 -25.42
N GLU A 20 -28.87 14.28 -24.77
CA GLU A 20 -28.61 13.93 -23.38
C GLU A 20 -27.63 14.93 -22.77
N ASN A 21 -27.70 15.12 -21.45
CA ASN A 21 -26.70 15.85 -20.69
C ASN A 21 -25.60 14.88 -20.20
N TYR A 22 -24.34 15.27 -20.30
CA TYR A 22 -23.20 14.44 -19.87
C TYR A 22 -23.29 14.07 -18.38
N TYR A 23 -23.51 15.04 -17.50
CA TYR A 23 -23.60 14.80 -16.05
C TYR A 23 -24.80 13.91 -15.70
N GLU A 24 -25.92 14.10 -16.37
CA GLU A 24 -27.10 13.25 -16.20
C GLU A 24 -26.83 11.80 -16.64
N SER A 25 -26.09 11.62 -17.74
CA SER A 25 -25.72 10.29 -18.25
C SER A 25 -24.76 9.55 -17.31
N GLU A 26 -23.75 10.25 -16.78
CA GLU A 26 -22.82 9.70 -15.79
C GLU A 26 -23.55 9.33 -14.49
N LYS A 27 -24.47 10.18 -14.02
CA LYS A 27 -25.31 9.88 -12.84
C LYS A 27 -26.13 8.60 -13.04
N ILE A 28 -26.78 8.46 -14.19
CA ILE A 28 -27.57 7.27 -14.53
C ILE A 28 -26.68 6.01 -14.60
N LEU A 29 -25.45 6.13 -15.11
CA LEU A 29 -24.49 5.03 -15.16
C LEU A 29 -24.12 4.53 -13.77
N VAL A 30 -23.76 5.42 -12.84
CA VAL A 30 -23.42 5.01 -11.47
C VAL A 30 -24.63 4.43 -10.75
N GLU A 31 -25.82 5.00 -10.96
CA GLU A 31 -27.06 4.43 -10.47
C GLU A 31 -27.37 3.02 -11.01
N ALA A 32 -26.99 2.73 -12.26
CA ALA A 32 -27.12 1.43 -12.88
C ALA A 32 -26.22 0.40 -12.19
N TYR A 33 -24.95 0.76 -11.92
CA TYR A 33 -24.02 -0.08 -11.15
C TYR A 33 -24.49 -0.33 -9.73
N ALA A 34 -25.05 0.69 -9.05
CA ALA A 34 -25.58 0.56 -7.70
C ALA A 34 -26.75 -0.44 -7.61
N ASP A 35 -27.64 -0.43 -8.60
CA ASP A 35 -28.79 -1.34 -8.62
C ASP A 35 -28.40 -2.75 -9.10
N MET A 36 -27.44 -2.87 -10.01
CA MET A 36 -26.81 -4.16 -10.36
C MET A 36 -26.23 -4.85 -9.13
N ALA A 37 -25.55 -4.11 -8.24
CA ALA A 37 -24.96 -4.67 -7.02
C ALA A 37 -26.00 -5.25 -6.03
N LYS A 38 -27.27 -4.82 -6.12
CA LYS A 38 -28.38 -5.32 -5.30
C LYS A 38 -29.08 -6.53 -5.93
N GLU A 39 -28.82 -6.83 -7.19
CA GLU A 39 -29.50 -7.88 -7.94
C GLU A 39 -28.99 -9.26 -7.49
N LYS A 40 -29.88 -10.07 -6.90
CA LYS A 40 -29.53 -11.40 -6.35
C LYS A 40 -29.32 -12.48 -7.42
N LYS A 41 -29.79 -12.24 -8.64
CA LYS A 41 -29.68 -13.15 -9.78
C LYS A 41 -29.00 -12.39 -10.90
N THR A 42 -27.71 -12.62 -11.08
CA THR A 42 -27.01 -12.22 -12.29
C THR A 42 -26.98 -13.40 -13.25
N ASN A 43 -27.15 -13.15 -14.54
CA ASN A 43 -26.88 -14.17 -15.55
C ASN A 43 -25.35 -14.42 -15.55
N ILE A 44 -24.95 -15.57 -15.01
CA ILE A 44 -23.56 -16.03 -15.05
C ILE A 44 -23.45 -16.91 -16.29
N TYR A 45 -22.61 -16.49 -17.22
CA TYR A 45 -22.24 -17.30 -18.39
C TYR A 45 -21.60 -18.60 -17.89
N THR A 46 -22.13 -19.76 -18.26
CA THR A 46 -21.70 -21.07 -17.73
C THR A 46 -20.78 -21.79 -18.71
N GLU A 47 -19.95 -22.71 -18.22
CA GLU A 47 -19.16 -23.61 -19.08
C GLU A 47 -20.12 -24.47 -19.93
N GLY A 48 -20.21 -24.16 -21.23
CA GLY A 48 -21.14 -24.78 -22.19
C GLY A 48 -21.77 -23.78 -23.17
N ASP A 49 -21.72 -22.48 -22.86
CA ASP A 49 -22.26 -21.42 -23.73
C ASP A 49 -21.30 -21.03 -24.88
N GLU A 50 -21.85 -20.46 -25.95
CA GLU A 50 -21.10 -19.97 -27.14
C GLU A 50 -20.04 -18.93 -26.74
N SER A 51 -18.84 -18.99 -27.32
CA SER A 51 -17.75 -18.11 -26.86
C SER A 51 -18.10 -16.63 -27.04
N MET A 52 -17.65 -15.78 -26.10
CA MET A 52 -17.89 -14.33 -26.18
C MET A 52 -17.37 -13.72 -27.50
N TYR A 53 -16.28 -14.27 -28.04
CA TYR A 53 -15.71 -13.88 -29.33
C TYR A 53 -16.67 -14.13 -30.51
N ASP A 54 -17.38 -15.26 -30.51
CA ASP A 54 -18.34 -15.59 -31.57
C ASP A 54 -19.58 -14.69 -31.50
N ILE A 55 -20.03 -14.35 -30.29
CA ILE A 55 -21.14 -13.42 -30.08
C ILE A 55 -20.76 -12.01 -30.52
N GLU A 56 -19.56 -11.53 -30.17
CA GLU A 56 -19.05 -10.24 -30.66
C GLU A 56 -18.98 -10.20 -32.19
N THR A 57 -18.56 -11.30 -32.82
CA THR A 57 -18.54 -11.43 -34.29
C THR A 57 -19.95 -11.31 -34.87
N LYS A 58 -20.94 -11.99 -34.27
CA LYS A 58 -22.36 -11.88 -34.67
C LYS A 58 -22.93 -10.47 -34.47
N ILE A 59 -22.55 -9.78 -33.39
CA ILE A 59 -22.94 -8.37 -33.16
C ILE A 59 -22.37 -7.47 -34.27
N GLN A 60 -21.10 -7.65 -34.64
CA GLN A 60 -20.50 -6.89 -35.75
C GLN A 60 -21.20 -7.15 -37.09
N ASP A 61 -21.58 -8.40 -37.36
CA ASP A 61 -22.27 -8.75 -38.60
C ASP A 61 -23.71 -8.22 -38.64
N ALA A 62 -24.43 -8.28 -37.52
CA ALA A 62 -25.76 -7.67 -37.37
C ALA A 62 -25.69 -6.15 -37.62
N TYR A 63 -24.69 -5.47 -37.03
CA TYR A 63 -24.43 -4.05 -37.25
C TYR A 63 -24.20 -3.72 -38.73
N ARG A 64 -23.33 -4.48 -39.42
CA ARG A 64 -23.02 -4.27 -40.86
C ARG A 64 -24.23 -4.50 -41.77
N LYS A 65 -25.11 -5.44 -41.40
CA LYS A 65 -26.34 -5.76 -42.15
C LYS A 65 -27.51 -4.82 -41.82
N ASN A 66 -27.35 -3.91 -40.86
CA ASN A 66 -28.43 -3.09 -40.29
C ASN A 66 -29.57 -3.94 -39.70
N ASP A 67 -29.24 -5.13 -39.17
CA ASP A 67 -30.20 -6.04 -38.55
C ASP A 67 -30.39 -5.66 -37.08
N LEU A 68 -31.33 -4.74 -36.86
CA LEU A 68 -31.62 -4.18 -35.55
C LEU A 68 -32.24 -5.21 -34.58
N ASP A 69 -33.02 -6.16 -35.09
CA ASP A 69 -33.69 -7.18 -34.29
C ASP A 69 -32.70 -8.24 -33.80
N LEU A 70 -31.77 -8.67 -34.66
CA LEU A 70 -30.69 -9.57 -34.28
C LEU A 70 -29.76 -8.90 -33.25
N MET A 71 -29.49 -7.60 -33.40
CA MET A 71 -28.64 -6.89 -32.46
C MET A 71 -29.29 -6.72 -31.08
N ASP A 72 -30.58 -6.42 -30.99
CA ASP A 72 -31.32 -6.40 -29.72
C ASP A 72 -31.33 -7.79 -29.05
N SER A 73 -31.50 -8.85 -29.85
CA SER A 73 -31.49 -10.23 -29.34
C SER A 73 -30.12 -10.64 -28.79
N LEU A 74 -29.03 -10.29 -29.49
CA LEU A 74 -27.66 -10.59 -29.05
C LEU A 74 -27.28 -9.76 -27.82
N ASP A 75 -27.65 -8.47 -27.80
CA ASP A 75 -27.39 -7.59 -26.66
C ASP A 75 -28.12 -8.07 -25.40
N LYS A 76 -29.38 -8.53 -25.51
CA LYS A 76 -30.11 -9.19 -24.41
C LYS A 76 -29.47 -10.50 -23.97
N LYS A 77 -28.88 -11.27 -24.89
CA LYS A 77 -28.22 -12.56 -24.57
C LYS A 77 -26.96 -12.39 -23.72
N VAL A 78 -26.21 -11.30 -23.91
CA VAL A 78 -24.98 -11.00 -23.13
C VAL A 78 -25.25 -10.17 -21.86
N GLU A 79 -26.53 -9.90 -21.58
CA GLU A 79 -26.94 -9.12 -20.41
C GLU A 79 -26.64 -9.84 -19.10
N ARG A 80 -25.92 -9.15 -18.21
CA ARG A 80 -25.61 -9.66 -16.88
C ARG A 80 -26.63 -9.25 -15.81
N SER A 81 -27.32 -8.13 -16.00
CA SER A 81 -28.19 -7.50 -15.01
C SER A 81 -29.31 -6.70 -15.67
N ALA A 82 -30.55 -7.08 -15.37
CA ALA A 82 -31.74 -6.37 -15.82
C ALA A 82 -31.82 -4.97 -15.18
N ALA A 83 -31.41 -4.86 -13.92
CA ALA A 83 -31.38 -3.59 -13.20
C ALA A 83 -30.38 -2.60 -13.83
N PHE A 84 -29.25 -3.10 -14.33
CA PHE A 84 -28.28 -2.28 -15.05
C PHE A 84 -28.87 -1.77 -16.37
N ARG A 85 -29.43 -2.66 -17.21
CA ARG A 85 -30.01 -2.28 -18.52
C ARG A 85 -31.13 -1.26 -18.39
N GLU A 86 -32.00 -1.41 -17.39
CA GLU A 86 -33.12 -0.49 -17.15
C GLU A 86 -32.64 0.96 -17.13
N LYS A 87 -31.54 1.24 -16.42
CA LYS A 87 -31.01 2.58 -16.27
C LYS A 87 -30.03 2.94 -17.39
N PHE A 88 -29.06 2.07 -17.64
CA PHE A 88 -28.00 2.33 -18.60
C PHE A 88 -28.49 2.49 -20.04
N LEU A 89 -29.60 1.83 -20.39
CA LEU A 89 -30.15 1.87 -21.74
C LEU A 89 -31.55 2.47 -21.79
N TYR A 90 -32.54 1.89 -21.10
CA TYR A 90 -33.94 2.27 -21.34
C TYR A 90 -34.31 3.67 -20.83
N LYS A 91 -33.91 4.05 -19.61
CA LYS A 91 -34.12 5.44 -19.14
C LYS A 91 -33.42 6.47 -20.02
N ARG A 92 -32.24 6.14 -20.52
CA ARG A 92 -31.52 6.97 -21.48
C ARG A 92 -32.26 7.10 -22.80
N ASN A 93 -32.85 6.02 -23.32
CA ASN A 93 -33.71 6.08 -24.51
C ASN A 93 -34.91 7.02 -24.31
N GLU A 94 -35.52 7.01 -23.13
CA GLU A 94 -36.65 7.90 -22.79
C GLU A 94 -36.23 9.38 -22.78
N ILE A 95 -35.08 9.70 -22.16
CA ILE A 95 -34.49 11.05 -22.16
C ILE A 95 -34.17 11.49 -23.58
N GLN A 96 -33.51 10.63 -24.37
CA GLN A 96 -33.20 10.90 -25.77
C GLN A 96 -34.47 11.17 -26.58
N ALA A 97 -35.48 10.30 -26.50
CA ALA A 97 -36.73 10.46 -27.24
C ALA A 97 -37.51 11.72 -26.83
N TYR A 98 -37.50 12.08 -25.53
CA TYR A 98 -38.10 13.32 -25.04
C TYR A 98 -37.38 14.57 -25.55
N SER A 99 -36.05 14.57 -25.53
CA SER A 99 -35.23 15.67 -26.07
C SER A 99 -35.46 15.83 -27.57
N ILE A 100 -35.52 14.72 -28.32
CA ILE A 100 -35.82 14.71 -29.76
C ILE A 100 -37.20 15.34 -30.04
N ASP A 101 -38.25 14.89 -29.36
CA ASP A 101 -39.61 15.44 -29.50
C ASP A 101 -39.65 16.96 -29.23
N THR A 102 -38.98 17.39 -28.16
CA THR A 102 -38.95 18.79 -27.75
C THR A 102 -38.26 19.68 -28.79
N ILE A 103 -37.15 19.22 -29.36
CA ILE A 103 -36.40 19.98 -30.37
C ILE A 103 -37.17 20.01 -31.71
N LEU A 104 -37.77 18.87 -32.11
CA LEU A 104 -38.52 18.75 -33.37
C LEU A 104 -39.72 19.69 -33.46
N LYS A 105 -40.33 20.05 -32.32
CA LYS A 105 -41.40 21.05 -32.25
C LYS A 105 -40.99 22.44 -32.74
N ASN A 106 -39.70 22.76 -32.69
CA ASN A 106 -39.19 24.09 -32.99
C ASN A 106 -38.29 24.12 -34.25
N SER A 107 -37.65 23.02 -34.60
CA SER A 107 -36.67 22.97 -35.69
C SER A 107 -36.46 21.56 -36.23
N SER A 108 -36.05 21.45 -37.50
CA SER A 108 -35.60 20.17 -38.05
C SER A 108 -34.32 19.69 -37.35
N LEU A 109 -34.27 18.40 -37.03
CA LEU A 109 -33.19 17.80 -36.24
C LEU A 109 -32.55 16.62 -36.97
N PHE A 110 -31.23 16.57 -36.95
CA PHE A 110 -30.45 15.36 -37.25
C PHE A 110 -29.87 14.85 -35.93
N VAL A 111 -30.02 13.56 -35.64
CA VAL A 111 -29.57 12.94 -34.38
C VAL A 111 -28.65 11.77 -34.70
N GLY A 112 -27.48 11.73 -34.06
CA GLY A 112 -26.66 10.53 -33.97
C GLY A 112 -26.77 9.95 -32.55
N VAL A 113 -27.20 8.70 -32.44
CA VAL A 113 -27.19 7.93 -31.18
C VAL A 113 -26.56 6.56 -31.42
N GLY A 114 -26.03 5.95 -30.35
CA GLY A 114 -25.54 4.58 -30.40
C GLY A 114 -26.62 3.60 -30.84
N VAL A 115 -26.24 2.59 -31.62
CA VAL A 115 -27.22 1.71 -32.28
C VAL A 115 -28.05 0.88 -31.28
N ALA A 116 -27.50 0.59 -30.10
CA ALA A 116 -28.19 -0.10 -29.01
C ALA A 116 -29.42 0.67 -28.50
N HIS A 117 -29.48 1.99 -28.70
CA HIS A 117 -30.62 2.81 -28.30
C HIS A 117 -31.81 2.70 -29.27
N LEU A 118 -31.63 2.14 -30.47
CA LEU A 118 -32.63 2.17 -31.54
C LEU A 118 -33.70 1.06 -31.45
N PRO A 119 -33.35 -0.23 -31.27
CA PRO A 119 -34.30 -1.33 -31.38
C PRO A 119 -35.10 -1.63 -30.11
N GLY A 120 -36.14 -2.45 -30.27
CA GLY A 120 -37.00 -2.96 -29.19
C GLY A 120 -38.11 -1.99 -28.77
N ASP A 121 -39.03 -2.49 -27.95
CA ASP A 121 -40.25 -1.76 -27.53
C ASP A 121 -39.96 -0.46 -26.76
N ARG A 122 -38.79 -0.38 -26.12
CA ARG A 122 -38.27 0.80 -25.41
C ARG A 122 -37.07 1.42 -26.12
N GLY A 123 -36.87 1.09 -27.39
CA GLY A 123 -35.93 1.76 -28.28
C GLY A 123 -36.47 3.12 -28.74
N VAL A 124 -35.57 4.04 -29.07
CA VAL A 124 -35.92 5.40 -29.51
C VAL A 124 -36.87 5.40 -30.71
N ILE A 125 -36.78 4.41 -31.61
CA ILE A 125 -37.68 4.29 -32.77
C ILE A 125 -39.13 4.12 -32.32
N GLU A 126 -39.40 3.14 -31.44
CA GLU A 126 -40.75 2.87 -30.94
C GLU A 126 -41.26 3.99 -30.03
N LEU A 127 -40.39 4.55 -29.18
CA LEU A 127 -40.76 5.68 -28.33
C LEU A 127 -41.18 6.90 -29.15
N LEU A 128 -40.55 7.15 -30.30
CA LEU A 128 -40.99 8.22 -31.22
C LEU A 128 -42.29 7.87 -31.94
N ARG A 129 -42.49 6.61 -32.37
CA ARG A 129 -43.78 6.16 -32.95
C ARG A 129 -44.93 6.36 -31.96
N GLN A 130 -44.72 6.01 -30.69
CA GLN A 130 -45.69 6.20 -29.60
C GLN A 130 -46.01 7.68 -29.35
N LYS A 131 -45.06 8.58 -29.60
CA LYS A 131 -45.27 10.04 -29.55
C LYS A 131 -46.00 10.62 -30.79
N GLY A 132 -46.39 9.77 -31.75
CA GLY A 132 -47.17 10.15 -32.93
C GLY A 132 -46.33 10.45 -34.18
N TYR A 133 -45.02 10.19 -34.16
CA TYR A 133 -44.17 10.40 -35.34
C TYR A 133 -44.29 9.23 -36.34
N THR A 134 -44.29 9.56 -37.64
CA THR A 134 -44.14 8.56 -38.72
C THR A 134 -42.67 8.42 -39.09
N LEU A 135 -42.09 7.25 -38.86
CA LEU A 135 -40.68 6.98 -39.14
C LEU A 135 -40.52 6.09 -40.38
N ARG A 136 -39.60 6.48 -41.28
CA ARG A 136 -39.23 5.70 -42.47
C ARG A 136 -37.72 5.47 -42.51
N PRO A 137 -37.25 4.26 -42.83
CA PRO A 137 -35.81 4.02 -42.99
C PRO A 137 -35.29 4.74 -44.23
N ILE A 138 -34.14 5.39 -44.11
CA ILE A 138 -33.42 6.00 -45.24
C ILE A 138 -32.30 5.04 -45.65
N LYS A 139 -32.39 4.46 -46.84
CA LYS A 139 -31.30 3.66 -47.43
C LYS A 139 -30.25 4.62 -48.00
N MET A 140 -29.00 4.45 -47.58
CA MET A 140 -27.89 5.25 -48.08
C MET A 140 -27.67 4.98 -49.58
N SER A 141 -27.54 6.04 -50.38
CA SER A 141 -27.09 5.98 -51.77
C SER A 141 -25.56 5.93 -51.87
N ASP A 142 -25.01 5.84 -53.09
CA ASP A 142 -23.56 5.95 -53.31
C ASP A 142 -22.98 7.23 -52.67
N ARG A 143 -21.76 7.13 -52.16
CA ARG A 143 -21.09 8.18 -51.38
C ARG A 143 -20.74 9.37 -52.29
N ASP A 144 -21.30 10.56 -52.03
CA ASP A 144 -20.89 11.80 -52.69
C ASP A 144 -19.56 12.32 -52.12
N ALA A 145 -18.46 11.79 -52.67
CA ALA A 145 -17.11 12.19 -52.28
C ALA A 145 -16.83 13.68 -52.53
N LYS A 146 -17.44 14.29 -53.57
CA LYS A 146 -17.20 15.70 -53.94
C LYS A 146 -17.84 16.64 -52.93
N GLN A 147 -19.07 16.36 -52.51
CA GLN A 147 -19.75 17.16 -51.49
C GLN A 147 -19.06 17.03 -50.13
N LYS A 148 -18.62 15.82 -49.76
CA LYS A 148 -17.83 15.63 -48.54
C LYS A 148 -16.54 16.46 -48.58
N GLU A 149 -15.80 16.41 -49.68
CA GLU A 149 -14.55 17.15 -49.83
C GLU A 149 -14.77 18.67 -49.77
N SER A 150 -15.85 19.20 -50.35
CA SER A 150 -16.16 20.64 -50.28
C SER A 150 -16.49 21.10 -48.86
N ILE A 151 -17.24 20.30 -48.09
CA ILE A 151 -17.54 20.57 -46.69
C ILE A 151 -16.28 20.48 -45.82
N ASP A 152 -15.43 19.48 -46.04
CA ASP A 152 -14.21 19.29 -45.27
C ASP A 152 -13.25 20.49 -45.41
N LYS A 153 -13.26 21.19 -46.56
CA LYS A 153 -12.49 22.42 -46.81
C LYS A 153 -13.03 23.68 -46.13
N LEU A 154 -14.26 23.67 -45.60
CA LEU A 154 -14.80 24.82 -44.87
C LEU A 154 -14.11 24.98 -43.51
N SER A 155 -13.85 26.23 -43.13
CA SER A 155 -13.33 26.64 -41.82
C SER A 155 -14.30 27.55 -41.09
N VAL A 156 -14.47 27.35 -39.80
CA VAL A 156 -15.27 28.21 -38.93
C VAL A 156 -14.32 29.14 -38.17
N PRO A 157 -14.47 30.47 -38.28
CA PRO A 157 -13.61 31.42 -37.58
C PRO A 157 -13.86 31.35 -36.07
N LEU A 158 -12.79 31.44 -35.28
CA LEU A 158 -12.86 31.47 -33.82
C LEU A 158 -12.28 32.79 -33.25
N PRO A 159 -12.88 33.35 -32.19
CA PRO A 159 -12.26 34.44 -31.44
C PRO A 159 -10.98 33.93 -30.75
N PHE A 160 -10.04 34.83 -30.43
CA PHE A 160 -8.80 34.49 -29.71
C PHE A 160 -8.68 35.38 -28.48
N TYR A 161 -8.18 34.80 -27.39
CA TYR A 161 -8.01 35.47 -26.11
C TYR A 161 -6.58 35.24 -25.60
N PRO A 162 -5.96 36.24 -24.96
CA PRO A 162 -4.65 36.05 -24.34
C PRO A 162 -4.77 35.04 -23.18
N GLN A 163 -3.79 34.16 -23.09
CA GLN A 163 -3.53 33.26 -21.97
C GLN A 163 -2.09 33.48 -21.51
N GLN A 164 -1.83 33.30 -20.23
CA GLN A 164 -0.52 33.50 -19.63
C GLN A 164 -0.16 32.31 -18.73
N ALA A 165 1.11 31.93 -18.71
CA ALA A 165 1.63 30.96 -17.74
C ALA A 165 1.49 31.48 -16.30
N GLU A 166 1.33 30.59 -15.32
CA GLU A 166 1.20 30.98 -13.89
C GLU A 166 2.42 31.78 -13.38
N ASP A 167 3.62 31.39 -13.79
CA ASP A 167 4.88 32.08 -13.49
C ASP A 167 5.10 33.36 -14.33
N SER A 168 4.16 33.69 -15.20
CA SER A 168 4.21 34.79 -16.15
C SER A 168 5.36 34.70 -17.17
N PHE A 169 5.97 33.53 -17.38
CA PHE A 169 7.12 33.39 -18.28
C PHE A 169 6.75 33.51 -19.77
N TYR A 170 5.58 33.00 -20.17
CA TYR A 170 5.04 33.20 -21.52
C TYR A 170 3.61 33.74 -21.50
N SER A 171 3.23 34.40 -22.60
CA SER A 171 1.83 34.66 -22.95
C SER A 171 1.58 34.32 -24.43
N VAL A 172 0.39 33.81 -24.75
CA VAL A 172 -0.01 33.48 -26.12
C VAL A 172 -1.52 33.66 -26.29
N SER A 173 -1.97 33.99 -27.50
CA SER A 173 -3.41 34.08 -27.82
C SER A 173 -3.91 32.77 -28.40
N VAL A 174 -4.96 32.21 -27.81
CA VAL A 174 -5.61 30.95 -28.26
C VAL A 174 -7.14 31.09 -28.26
N PRO A 175 -7.89 30.21 -28.95
CA PRO A 175 -9.33 30.39 -29.08
C PRO A 175 -10.18 30.17 -27.83
N GLY A 176 -9.61 29.53 -26.80
CA GLY A 176 -10.31 29.25 -25.55
C GLY A 176 -9.33 28.91 -24.44
N LYS A 177 -9.86 28.46 -23.29
CA LYS A 177 -9.07 28.05 -22.14
C LYS A 177 -8.15 26.88 -22.52
N LEU A 178 -6.89 26.96 -22.12
CA LEU A 178 -5.97 25.83 -22.18
C LEU A 178 -6.23 24.90 -20.99
N TYR A 179 -6.32 23.60 -21.26
CA TYR A 179 -6.53 22.57 -20.25
C TYR A 179 -5.29 21.71 -20.12
N ASP A 180 -4.91 21.38 -18.88
CA ASP A 180 -3.78 20.50 -18.60
C ASP A 180 -4.07 19.08 -19.10
N LEU A 181 -3.11 18.47 -19.78
CA LEU A 181 -3.17 17.12 -20.33
C LEU A 181 -2.32 16.13 -19.52
N ASN A 182 -2.22 16.32 -18.20
CA ASN A 182 -1.38 15.50 -17.34
C ASN A 182 -1.85 14.03 -17.33
N GLU A 183 -1.33 13.22 -18.26
CA GLU A 183 -1.52 11.77 -18.32
C GLU A 183 -0.46 11.04 -17.48
N ALA A 184 -0.84 9.88 -16.93
CA ALA A 184 -0.05 9.13 -15.95
C ALA A 184 1.35 8.70 -16.43
N TYR A 185 1.59 8.59 -17.75
CA TYR A 185 2.75 7.90 -18.32
C TYR A 185 3.89 8.80 -18.85
N GLN A 186 3.66 10.08 -19.16
CA GLN A 186 4.71 10.97 -19.70
C GLN A 186 4.55 12.43 -19.22
N ARG A 187 4.42 12.64 -17.90
CA ARG A 187 4.02 13.87 -17.17
C ARG A 187 4.84 15.15 -17.49
N LEU A 188 4.83 15.56 -18.75
CA LEU A 188 5.29 16.86 -19.23
C LEU A 188 4.21 17.89 -18.92
N ASP A 189 4.63 19.10 -18.57
CA ASP A 189 3.72 20.24 -18.48
C ASP A 189 3.18 20.55 -19.87
N ARG A 190 1.93 20.11 -20.11
CA ARG A 190 1.25 20.16 -21.40
C ARG A 190 -0.13 20.75 -21.24
N GLN A 191 -0.36 21.85 -21.94
CA GLN A 191 -1.66 22.50 -21.97
C GLN A 191 -2.21 22.54 -23.39
N GLN A 192 -3.47 22.15 -23.57
CA GLN A 192 -4.09 22.05 -24.89
C GLN A 192 -5.45 22.73 -24.95
N PHE A 193 -5.73 23.34 -26.10
CA PHE A 193 -7.07 23.65 -26.55
C PHE A 193 -7.40 22.84 -27.81
N SER A 194 -8.45 22.03 -27.73
CA SER A 194 -8.94 21.21 -28.85
C SER A 194 -10.03 21.96 -29.62
N ASP A 195 -9.72 22.42 -30.83
CA ASP A 195 -10.72 22.94 -31.76
C ASP A 195 -11.44 21.78 -32.46
N MET A 196 -12.47 21.28 -31.79
CA MET A 196 -13.32 20.21 -32.31
C MET A 196 -14.04 20.60 -33.60
N THR A 197 -14.22 21.90 -33.90
CA THR A 197 -15.00 22.36 -35.07
C THR A 197 -14.16 22.28 -36.35
N ASN A 198 -12.92 22.79 -36.31
CA ASN A 198 -12.03 22.75 -37.46
C ASN A 198 -11.16 21.49 -37.51
N GLY A 199 -11.20 20.65 -36.46
CA GLY A 199 -10.37 19.45 -36.37
C GLY A 199 -8.91 19.79 -36.15
N CYS A 200 -8.65 20.79 -35.31
CA CYS A 200 -7.33 21.34 -35.04
C CYS A 200 -7.07 21.38 -33.53
N TYR A 201 -5.83 21.51 -33.11
CA TYR A 201 -5.52 21.77 -31.70
C TYR A 201 -4.29 22.66 -31.56
N TYR A 202 -4.26 23.36 -30.43
CA TYR A 202 -3.19 24.25 -29.99
C TYR A 202 -2.61 23.64 -28.73
N LEU A 203 -1.31 23.37 -28.73
CA LEU A 203 -0.62 22.69 -27.64
C LEU A 203 0.59 23.52 -27.23
N ILE A 204 0.77 23.69 -25.93
CA ILE A 204 1.98 24.24 -25.32
C ILE A 204 2.60 23.13 -24.49
N THR A 205 3.91 22.94 -24.61
CA THR A 205 4.66 21.95 -23.84
C THR A 205 5.91 22.59 -23.29
N ARG A 206 6.13 22.47 -21.98
CA ARG A 206 7.37 22.87 -21.31
C ARG A 206 8.17 21.63 -20.93
N VAL A 207 9.43 21.58 -21.35
CA VAL A 207 10.35 20.48 -21.05
C VAL A 207 11.51 21.02 -20.24
N LYS A 208 11.64 20.59 -18.99
CA LYS A 208 12.69 21.06 -18.10
C LYS A 208 14.05 20.50 -18.52
N THR A 209 15.07 21.33 -18.48
CA THR A 209 16.44 20.95 -18.80
C THR A 209 17.41 21.22 -17.65
N HIS A 210 17.06 22.15 -16.74
CA HIS A 210 17.94 22.64 -15.68
C HIS A 210 19.31 23.09 -16.21
N ALA A 211 19.39 23.50 -17.48
CA ALA A 211 20.63 23.61 -18.24
C ALA A 211 21.67 24.49 -17.53
N ALA A 212 21.25 25.66 -17.04
CA ALA A 212 22.08 26.57 -16.26
C ALA A 212 22.68 25.91 -15.02
N PHE A 213 21.88 25.13 -14.29
CA PHE A 213 22.29 24.47 -13.05
C PHE A 213 23.19 23.25 -13.31
N ILE A 214 22.99 22.51 -14.40
CA ILE A 214 23.87 21.37 -14.76
C ILE A 214 25.06 21.77 -15.64
N GLY A 215 25.20 23.06 -15.95
CA GLY A 215 26.35 23.60 -16.67
C GLY A 215 26.32 23.53 -18.18
N LYS A 216 25.15 23.33 -18.77
CA LYS A 216 24.93 23.41 -20.21
C LYS A 216 24.46 24.82 -20.61
N SER A 217 24.92 25.28 -21.77
CA SER A 217 24.48 26.52 -22.40
C SER A 217 23.20 26.32 -23.23
N GLU A 218 22.46 27.40 -23.45
CA GLU A 218 21.28 27.42 -24.35
C GLU A 218 21.64 26.88 -25.75
N LYS A 219 22.86 27.14 -26.22
CA LYS A 219 23.37 26.67 -27.52
C LYS A 219 23.60 25.16 -27.57
N GLU A 220 24.10 24.56 -26.50
CA GLU A 220 24.28 23.11 -26.40
C GLU A 220 22.92 22.40 -26.39
N ILE A 221 21.97 22.90 -25.60
CA ILE A 221 20.60 22.38 -25.58
C ILE A 221 19.95 22.51 -26.96
N LEU A 222 20.12 23.65 -27.65
CA LEU A 222 19.58 23.83 -29.00
C LEU A 222 20.16 22.82 -30.00
N LYS A 223 21.44 22.46 -29.87
CA LYS A 223 22.08 21.42 -30.69
C LYS A 223 21.52 20.02 -30.39
N GLU A 224 21.26 19.70 -29.12
CA GLU A 224 20.59 18.46 -28.71
C GLU A 224 19.17 18.41 -29.30
N VAL A 225 18.39 19.49 -29.19
CA VAL A 225 17.07 19.61 -29.81
C VAL A 225 17.15 19.36 -31.31
N ASP A 226 18.07 20.01 -32.03
CA ASP A 226 18.22 19.86 -33.48
C ASP A 226 18.48 18.40 -33.89
N SER A 227 19.31 17.69 -33.13
CA SER A 227 19.62 16.28 -33.38
C SER A 227 18.41 15.35 -33.22
N MET A 228 17.45 15.72 -32.38
CA MET A 228 16.24 14.93 -32.11
C MET A 228 15.10 15.23 -33.10
N LEU A 229 15.13 16.35 -33.83
CA LEU A 229 14.02 16.77 -34.70
C LEU A 229 13.71 15.75 -35.80
N TYR A 230 14.72 15.10 -36.37
CA TYR A 230 14.53 14.17 -37.49
C TYR A 230 13.68 12.95 -37.11
N GLU A 231 13.88 12.41 -35.91
CA GLU A 231 13.14 11.23 -35.43
C GLU A 231 11.80 11.60 -34.78
N ASN A 232 11.70 12.81 -34.21
CA ASN A 232 10.57 13.20 -33.37
C ASN A 232 9.52 14.10 -34.05
N ILE A 233 9.83 14.69 -35.22
CA ILE A 233 8.84 15.44 -36.00
C ILE A 233 8.12 14.50 -36.99
N PRO A 234 6.79 14.31 -36.88
CA PRO A 234 6.08 13.33 -37.70
C PRO A 234 6.14 13.64 -39.21
N GLY A 235 6.50 12.67 -40.03
CA GLY A 235 6.46 12.81 -41.49
C GLY A 235 7.64 13.62 -42.04
N LYS A 236 7.39 14.54 -42.99
CA LYS A 236 8.42 15.31 -43.69
C LYS A 236 8.45 16.75 -43.21
N ILE A 237 9.60 17.21 -42.72
CA ILE A 237 9.85 18.64 -42.46
C ILE A 237 9.90 19.38 -43.81
N ILE A 238 9.03 20.38 -43.96
CA ILE A 238 8.92 21.26 -45.14
C ILE A 238 9.81 22.48 -44.97
N SER A 239 9.81 23.09 -43.78
CA SER A 239 10.66 24.23 -43.44
C SER A 239 11.17 24.12 -42.01
N LYS A 240 12.39 24.64 -41.80
CA LYS A 240 13.02 24.85 -40.50
C LYS A 240 13.74 26.20 -40.55
N GLN A 241 13.29 27.16 -39.77
CA GLN A 241 13.89 28.51 -39.70
C GLN A 241 14.34 28.80 -38.28
N VAL A 242 15.48 29.47 -38.12
CA VAL A 242 15.92 29.95 -36.80
C VAL A 242 15.10 31.17 -36.43
N ILE A 243 14.55 31.16 -35.21
CA ILE A 243 13.75 32.26 -34.66
C ILE A 243 14.34 32.74 -33.34
N ASN A 244 13.99 33.97 -32.94
CA ASN A 244 14.40 34.56 -31.67
C ASN A 244 13.25 35.35 -31.07
N ASN A 245 12.97 35.14 -29.78
CA ASN A 245 11.96 35.87 -29.02
C ASN A 245 12.59 36.36 -27.72
N ASN A 246 12.75 37.68 -27.57
CA ASN A 246 13.35 38.31 -26.38
C ASN A 246 14.71 37.74 -25.93
N GLY A 247 15.51 37.27 -26.88
CA GLY A 247 16.86 36.74 -26.65
C GLY A 247 16.94 35.22 -26.50
N TYR A 248 15.80 34.52 -26.54
CA TYR A 248 15.76 33.06 -26.60
C TYR A 248 15.73 32.59 -28.05
N GLN A 249 16.75 31.82 -28.43
CA GLN A 249 16.85 31.22 -29.75
C GLN A 249 16.00 29.96 -29.87
N GLY A 250 15.61 29.63 -31.09
CA GLY A 250 14.67 28.55 -31.35
C GLY A 250 14.51 28.19 -32.82
N TYR A 251 13.55 27.32 -33.09
CA TYR A 251 13.18 26.89 -34.44
C TYR A 251 11.69 27.11 -34.72
N ASP A 252 11.36 27.66 -35.89
CA ASP A 252 10.05 27.58 -36.53
C ASP A 252 10.07 26.43 -37.54
N ILE A 253 9.23 25.42 -37.31
CA ILE A 253 9.22 24.18 -38.10
C ILE A 253 7.83 23.97 -38.66
N VAL A 254 7.74 23.72 -39.96
CA VAL A 254 6.50 23.23 -40.60
C VAL A 254 6.78 21.84 -41.16
N ASN A 255 5.91 20.89 -40.87
CA ASN A 255 5.99 19.52 -41.38
C ASN A 255 4.66 19.07 -41.98
N ARG A 256 4.74 18.07 -42.87
CA ARG A 256 3.60 17.32 -43.41
C ARG A 256 3.66 15.88 -42.92
N THR A 257 2.61 15.45 -42.24
CA THR A 257 2.46 14.09 -41.74
C THR A 257 2.26 13.10 -42.90
N ARG A 258 2.37 11.79 -42.61
CA ARG A 258 2.15 10.73 -43.61
C ARG A 258 0.73 10.72 -44.20
N ILE A 259 -0.25 11.23 -43.44
CA ILE A 259 -1.66 11.34 -43.87
C ILE A 259 -1.96 12.66 -44.61
N GLY A 260 -0.96 13.51 -44.83
CA GLY A 260 -1.09 14.75 -45.62
C GLY A 260 -1.35 16.02 -44.80
N ASP A 261 -1.69 15.88 -43.51
CA ASP A 261 -1.95 17.01 -42.61
C ASP A 261 -0.67 17.79 -42.29
N LEU A 262 -0.78 19.11 -42.19
CA LEU A 262 0.32 19.99 -41.80
C LEU A 262 0.32 20.27 -40.28
N GLN A 263 1.50 20.46 -39.73
CA GLN A 263 1.68 20.98 -38.37
C GLN A 263 2.77 22.05 -38.37
N ARG A 264 2.72 22.95 -37.38
CA ARG A 264 3.73 23.98 -37.16
C ARG A 264 4.15 24.00 -35.70
N TYR A 265 5.43 24.24 -35.48
CA TYR A 265 6.07 24.29 -34.17
C TYR A 265 6.88 25.57 -34.04
N ASN A 266 6.79 26.25 -32.89
CA ASN A 266 7.79 27.21 -32.43
C ASN A 266 8.43 26.64 -31.16
N ILE A 267 9.71 26.28 -31.27
CA ILE A 267 10.50 25.70 -30.18
C ILE A 267 11.48 26.75 -29.71
N PHE A 268 11.49 27.11 -28.43
CA PHE A 268 12.45 28.06 -27.84
C PHE A 268 13.23 27.40 -26.71
N VAL A 269 14.51 27.74 -26.60
CA VAL A 269 15.40 27.24 -25.54
C VAL A 269 15.75 28.37 -24.59
N SER A 270 15.49 28.16 -23.30
CA SER A 270 15.90 29.04 -22.20
C SER A 270 17.00 28.37 -21.35
N PRO A 271 17.60 29.08 -20.38
CA PRO A 271 18.56 28.48 -19.44
C PRO A 271 17.96 27.39 -18.54
N PHE A 272 16.64 27.23 -18.50
CA PHE A 272 15.94 26.33 -17.57
C PHE A 272 15.13 25.25 -18.29
N GLU A 273 14.59 25.55 -19.47
CA GLU A 273 13.60 24.73 -20.16
C GLU A 273 13.58 24.92 -21.68
N ILE A 274 12.89 24.01 -22.36
CA ILE A 274 12.48 24.10 -23.76
C ILE A 274 10.97 24.38 -23.77
N LEU A 275 10.54 25.41 -24.50
CA LEU A 275 9.13 25.73 -24.72
C LEU A 275 8.73 25.37 -26.14
N ILE A 276 7.71 24.53 -26.29
CA ILE A 276 7.20 24.05 -27.57
C ILE A 276 5.76 24.55 -27.73
N PHE A 277 5.56 25.47 -28.66
CA PHE A 277 4.23 25.89 -29.11
C PHE A 277 3.91 25.15 -30.39
N LYS A 278 2.81 24.41 -30.42
CA LYS A 278 2.41 23.57 -31.53
C LYS A 278 0.98 23.88 -31.96
N MET A 279 0.78 23.93 -33.27
CA MET A 279 -0.55 23.88 -33.87
C MET A 279 -0.57 22.76 -34.91
N ALA A 280 -1.57 21.90 -34.83
CA ALA A 280 -1.82 20.86 -35.83
C ALA A 280 -3.25 20.95 -36.33
N GLY A 281 -3.44 20.77 -37.63
CA GLY A 281 -4.75 20.85 -38.27
C GLY A 281 -4.81 20.03 -39.55
N LYS A 282 -6.03 19.77 -40.01
CA LYS A 282 -6.25 18.99 -41.23
C LYS A 282 -5.70 19.69 -42.47
N GLU A 283 -5.15 18.91 -43.39
CA GLU A 283 -4.63 19.34 -44.68
C GLU A 283 -3.73 20.59 -44.53
N ASN A 284 -4.11 21.72 -45.14
CA ASN A 284 -3.35 22.96 -45.17
C ASN A 284 -3.85 24.01 -44.15
N TYR A 285 -4.73 23.65 -43.20
CA TYR A 285 -5.37 24.61 -42.29
C TYR A 285 -4.35 25.47 -41.50
N ILE A 286 -3.21 24.91 -41.12
CA ILE A 286 -2.16 25.63 -40.38
C ILE A 286 -1.42 26.68 -41.22
N GLN A 287 -1.73 26.82 -42.51
CA GLN A 287 -1.29 27.95 -43.35
C GLN A 287 -2.26 29.15 -43.28
N GLY A 288 -3.38 29.00 -42.55
CA GLY A 288 -4.42 30.01 -42.41
C GLY A 288 -4.09 31.17 -41.45
N LYS A 289 -5.06 32.07 -41.29
CA LYS A 289 -4.93 33.30 -40.48
C LYS A 289 -4.80 32.98 -38.98
N GLU A 290 -5.45 31.91 -38.53
CA GLU A 290 -5.48 31.43 -37.15
C GLU A 290 -4.09 31.01 -36.68
N ALA A 291 -3.35 30.28 -37.52
CA ALA A 291 -1.96 29.92 -37.22
C ALA A 291 -1.06 31.15 -37.13
N THR A 292 -1.18 32.08 -38.07
CA THR A 292 -0.44 33.34 -38.02
C THR A 292 -0.72 34.10 -36.72
N LYS A 293 -1.99 34.17 -36.29
CA LYS A 293 -2.39 34.84 -35.05
C LYS A 293 -1.84 34.14 -33.80
N PHE A 294 -1.88 32.80 -33.76
CA PHE A 294 -1.31 32.02 -32.65
C PHE A 294 0.20 32.27 -32.51
N PHE A 295 0.99 31.99 -33.55
CA PHE A 295 2.46 32.05 -33.48
C PHE A 295 3.00 33.48 -33.32
N SER A 296 2.40 34.48 -33.99
CA SER A 296 2.83 35.88 -33.83
C SER A 296 2.49 36.49 -32.47
N SER A 297 1.57 35.87 -31.72
CA SER A 297 1.18 36.34 -30.39
C SER A 297 2.06 35.83 -29.24
N ILE A 298 2.99 34.90 -29.53
CA ILE A 298 3.88 34.33 -28.52
C ILE A 298 4.82 35.41 -27.99
N LYS A 299 4.79 35.64 -26.68
CA LYS A 299 5.73 36.54 -25.99
C LYS A 299 6.40 35.79 -24.85
N LEU A 300 7.74 35.78 -24.84
CA LEU A 300 8.54 35.21 -23.76
C LEU A 300 9.11 36.33 -22.88
N LYS A 301 9.14 36.15 -21.57
CA LYS A 301 9.61 37.17 -20.63
C LYS A 301 11.15 37.29 -20.67
N LYS A 302 11.65 38.50 -20.88
CA LYS A 302 13.08 38.81 -20.74
C LYS A 302 13.47 38.83 -19.26
N LEU A 303 14.54 38.14 -18.89
CA LEU A 303 15.09 38.13 -17.54
C LEU A 303 16.01 39.34 -17.37
N ASN A 304 15.69 40.22 -16.42
CA ASN A 304 16.51 41.38 -16.08
C ASN A 304 17.22 41.11 -14.75
N THR A 305 18.54 41.22 -14.73
CA THR A 305 19.37 40.94 -13.56
C THR A 305 19.35 42.11 -12.58
N GLY A 306 19.19 41.83 -11.29
CA GLY A 306 19.20 42.79 -10.20
C GLY A 306 19.08 42.11 -8.84
N ASN A 307 19.19 42.88 -7.75
CA ASN A 307 18.96 42.33 -6.41
C ASN A 307 17.46 42.23 -6.14
N TYR A 308 16.92 41.01 -6.23
CA TYR A 308 15.50 40.75 -6.06
C TYR A 308 15.25 39.85 -4.85
N THR A 309 14.42 40.28 -3.90
CA THR A 309 13.94 39.41 -2.82
C THR A 309 12.67 38.71 -3.30
N PHE A 310 12.77 37.40 -3.51
CA PHE A 310 11.65 36.57 -3.95
C PHE A 310 10.94 35.93 -2.75
N SER A 311 9.61 35.88 -2.81
CA SER A 311 8.74 35.06 -1.96
C SER A 311 7.63 34.50 -2.87
N PRO A 312 7.29 33.20 -2.81
CA PRO A 312 6.15 32.65 -3.56
C PRO A 312 4.85 33.37 -3.20
N GLN A 313 3.88 33.38 -4.12
CA GLN A 313 2.58 34.05 -3.87
C GLN A 313 1.85 33.47 -2.66
N GLN A 314 1.97 32.17 -2.43
CA GLN A 314 1.43 31.47 -1.28
C GLN A 314 2.24 31.66 0.01
N GLY A 315 3.38 32.36 -0.01
CA GLY A 315 4.34 32.41 1.09
C GLY A 315 5.17 31.12 1.25
N GLY A 316 5.57 30.81 2.48
CA GLY A 316 6.40 29.64 2.83
C GLY A 316 7.87 29.96 3.02
N PHE A 317 8.49 30.73 2.12
CA PHE A 317 9.88 31.19 2.27
C PHE A 317 10.14 32.50 1.53
N ALA A 318 11.23 33.17 1.89
CA ALA A 318 11.81 34.23 1.08
C ALA A 318 13.33 34.08 0.95
N ILE A 319 13.86 34.53 -0.19
CA ILE A 319 15.28 34.40 -0.56
C ILE A 319 15.69 35.49 -1.55
N GLN A 320 16.96 35.93 -1.49
CA GLN A 320 17.53 36.83 -2.49
C GLN A 320 17.89 36.05 -3.75
N MET A 321 17.51 36.56 -4.91
CA MET A 321 17.73 35.98 -6.24
C MET A 321 18.24 37.07 -7.20
N PRO A 322 18.95 36.71 -8.29
CA PRO A 322 19.40 37.68 -9.30
C PRO A 322 18.26 38.21 -10.18
N HIS A 323 17.09 37.60 -10.14
CA HIS A 323 15.86 38.05 -10.81
C HIS A 323 14.66 37.27 -10.25
N GLN A 324 13.44 37.57 -10.69
CA GLN A 324 12.28 36.73 -10.39
C GLN A 324 12.51 35.32 -10.97
N PRO A 325 12.50 34.26 -10.15
CA PRO A 325 12.82 32.91 -10.63
C PRO A 325 11.73 32.39 -11.57
N VAL A 326 12.12 31.45 -12.44
CA VAL A 326 11.15 30.62 -13.16
C VAL A 326 10.67 29.55 -12.19
N ALA A 327 9.36 29.36 -12.10
CA ALA A 327 8.72 28.56 -11.07
C ALA A 327 7.87 27.46 -11.67
N TYR A 328 7.97 26.25 -11.11
CA TYR A 328 7.22 25.08 -11.56
C TYR A 328 6.60 24.34 -10.40
N LEU A 329 5.36 23.90 -10.57
CA LEU A 329 4.75 22.88 -9.72
C LEU A 329 4.83 21.52 -10.44
N ASN A 330 5.82 20.71 -10.06
CA ASN A 330 6.06 19.42 -10.69
C ASN A 330 5.29 18.30 -10.00
N THR A 331 4.51 17.52 -10.72
CA THR A 331 3.88 16.31 -10.17
C THR A 331 4.76 15.10 -10.48
N ASN A 332 5.52 14.64 -9.48
CA ASN A 332 6.44 13.51 -9.63
C ASN A 332 5.67 12.17 -9.74
N ILE A 333 6.38 11.07 -10.02
CA ILE A 333 5.80 9.71 -10.17
C ILE A 333 4.92 9.30 -8.97
N ASP A 334 5.26 9.76 -7.77
CA ASP A 334 4.53 9.52 -6.52
C ASP A 334 3.25 10.37 -6.36
N ASN A 335 2.84 11.12 -7.39
CA ASN A 335 1.70 12.04 -7.38
C ASN A 335 1.83 13.21 -6.40
N ASP A 336 2.99 13.41 -5.77
CA ASP A 336 3.24 14.55 -4.91
C ASP A 336 3.88 15.71 -5.68
N GLU A 337 3.42 16.90 -5.31
CA GLU A 337 3.84 18.14 -5.92
C GLU A 337 5.20 18.61 -5.36
N ARG A 338 6.13 18.97 -6.26
CA ARG A 338 7.41 19.60 -5.95
C ARG A 338 7.49 20.95 -6.63
N TRP A 339 7.59 22.01 -5.83
CA TRP A 339 7.95 23.32 -6.33
C TRP A 339 9.42 23.37 -6.71
N GLU A 340 9.71 23.93 -7.87
CA GLU A 340 11.06 24.14 -8.38
C GLU A 340 11.21 25.59 -8.82
N TYR A 341 12.15 26.31 -8.22
CA TYR A 341 12.46 27.69 -8.53
C TYR A 341 13.89 27.80 -9.02
N GLU A 342 14.09 28.37 -10.20
CA GLU A 342 15.43 28.51 -10.79
C GLU A 342 15.70 29.95 -11.24
N ALA A 343 16.95 30.38 -11.06
CA ALA A 343 17.43 31.67 -11.52
C ALA A 343 18.88 31.57 -12.00
N ILE A 344 19.29 32.49 -12.88
CA ILE A 344 20.66 32.58 -13.39
C ILE A 344 21.13 34.02 -13.35
N ASP A 345 22.36 34.22 -12.92
CA ASP A 345 23.07 35.47 -13.18
C ASP A 345 23.91 35.30 -14.45
N LYS A 346 23.40 35.84 -15.58
CA LYS A 346 24.09 35.76 -16.89
C LYS A 346 25.45 36.46 -16.89
N SER A 347 25.73 37.37 -15.95
CA SER A 347 27.02 38.08 -15.90
C SER A 347 28.14 37.23 -15.27
N THR A 348 27.81 36.45 -14.25
CA THR A 348 28.75 35.59 -13.52
C THR A 348 28.70 34.13 -13.96
N GLY A 349 27.60 33.71 -14.60
CA GLY A 349 27.31 32.32 -14.92
C GLY A 349 26.83 31.50 -13.71
N ASN A 350 26.56 32.15 -12.57
CA ASN A 350 26.05 31.50 -11.38
C ASN A 350 24.59 31.08 -11.57
N ALA A 351 24.24 29.86 -11.13
CA ALA A 351 22.89 29.34 -11.19
C ALA A 351 22.37 29.04 -9.78
N TYR A 352 21.09 29.32 -9.55
CA TYR A 352 20.45 29.25 -8.24
C TYR A 352 19.18 28.41 -8.32
N LEU A 353 18.93 27.62 -7.29
CA LEU A 353 17.86 26.64 -7.25
C LEU A 353 17.25 26.56 -5.86
N VAL A 354 15.92 26.57 -5.78
CA VAL A 354 15.16 26.20 -4.59
C VAL A 354 14.15 25.13 -4.97
N PHE A 355 14.28 23.94 -4.40
CA PHE A 355 13.24 22.91 -4.47
C PHE A 355 12.49 22.84 -3.15
N LYS A 356 11.17 22.69 -3.23
CA LYS A 356 10.30 22.47 -2.07
C LYS A 356 9.36 21.32 -2.36
N LYS A 357 9.39 20.27 -1.54
CA LYS A 357 8.48 19.13 -1.64
C LYS A 357 7.81 18.89 -0.29
N SER A 358 6.52 18.58 -0.29
CA SER A 358 5.79 18.24 0.93
C SER A 358 5.58 16.74 0.97
N LEU A 359 6.01 16.09 2.05
CA LEU A 359 5.80 14.66 2.29
C LEU A 359 4.95 14.49 3.55
N LEU A 360 3.77 13.91 3.40
CA LEU A 360 2.81 13.71 4.49
C LEU A 360 2.88 12.26 4.98
N ASN A 361 3.38 12.05 6.19
CA ASN A 361 3.37 10.75 6.85
C ASN A 361 2.87 10.86 8.31
N PHE A 362 1.64 10.41 8.56
CA PHE A 362 1.01 10.55 9.88
C PHE A 362 1.31 9.39 10.85
N ARG A 363 2.10 8.41 10.42
CA ARG A 363 2.37 7.15 11.11
C ARG A 363 3.84 7.03 11.50
N ILE A 364 4.72 7.32 10.53
CA ILE A 364 6.18 7.21 10.68
C ILE A 364 6.78 8.62 10.72
N LEU A 365 7.59 8.87 11.74
CA LEU A 365 8.49 10.03 11.81
C LEU A 365 9.92 9.50 11.95
N GLU A 366 10.83 9.99 11.11
CA GLU A 366 12.25 9.69 11.21
C GLU A 366 12.97 10.86 11.90
N ALA A 367 14.18 10.59 12.40
CA ALA A 367 15.04 11.64 12.94
C ALA A 367 15.38 12.68 11.86
N ASP A 368 15.48 13.97 12.22
CA ASP A 368 15.75 15.05 11.25
C ASP A 368 17.05 14.81 10.48
N THR A 369 18.06 14.25 11.17
CA THR A 369 19.35 13.92 10.56
C THR A 369 19.23 12.89 9.44
N PHE A 370 18.31 11.94 9.56
CA PHE A 370 18.02 10.94 8.53
C PHE A 370 17.24 11.56 7.38
N ASP A 371 16.15 12.27 7.66
CA ASP A 371 15.33 12.93 6.64
C ASP A 371 16.11 13.96 5.80
N LEU A 372 16.97 14.76 6.46
CA LEU A 372 17.87 15.71 5.79
C LEU A 372 18.91 14.97 4.94
N HIS A 373 19.47 13.88 5.46
CA HIS A 373 20.39 13.04 4.69
C HIS A 373 19.71 12.44 3.46
N MET A 374 18.43 12.09 3.54
CA MET A 374 17.70 11.56 2.39
C MET A 374 17.45 12.60 1.30
N SER A 375 17.21 13.85 1.69
CA SER A 375 17.15 14.98 0.75
C SER A 375 18.48 15.21 0.05
N GLU A 376 19.57 15.17 0.80
CA GLU A 376 20.94 15.25 0.29
C GLU A 376 21.26 14.11 -0.69
N GLU A 377 20.98 12.87 -0.29
CA GLU A 377 21.26 11.67 -1.09
C GLU A 377 20.49 11.69 -2.40
N SER A 378 19.21 12.07 -2.35
CA SER A 378 18.38 12.20 -3.55
C SER A 378 18.92 13.28 -4.49
N PHE A 379 19.28 14.45 -3.96
CA PHE A 379 19.81 15.55 -4.77
C PHE A 379 21.15 15.22 -5.43
N ARG A 380 22.02 14.49 -4.72
CA ARG A 380 23.36 14.08 -5.21
C ARG A 380 23.34 12.84 -6.11
N SER A 381 22.19 12.18 -6.27
CA SER A 381 22.07 10.95 -7.06
C SER A 381 22.35 11.12 -8.56
N ALA A 382 22.35 12.36 -9.06
CA ALA A 382 22.62 12.64 -10.47
C ALA A 382 24.11 12.45 -10.82
N ASP A 383 24.39 11.87 -11.99
CA ASP A 383 25.74 11.48 -12.39
C ASP A 383 26.71 12.66 -12.64
N PHE A 384 26.26 13.91 -12.66
CA PHE A 384 27.16 15.05 -12.85
C PHE A 384 27.91 15.48 -11.58
N PHE A 385 27.56 14.93 -10.41
CA PHE A 385 28.32 15.09 -9.17
C PHE A 385 29.60 14.24 -9.21
N ASP A 386 30.72 14.81 -8.76
CA ASP A 386 32.02 14.11 -8.69
C ASP A 386 32.31 13.70 -7.24
N LYS A 387 32.53 14.68 -6.35
CA LYS A 387 32.86 14.42 -4.95
C LYS A 387 32.31 15.46 -3.99
N GLN A 388 31.96 15.00 -2.79
CA GLN A 388 31.63 15.87 -1.65
C GLN A 388 32.91 16.36 -0.99
N LEU A 389 33.05 17.69 -0.89
CA LEU A 389 34.22 18.35 -0.31
C LEU A 389 34.03 18.68 1.18
N ASP A 390 32.82 19.06 1.56
CA ASP A 390 32.47 19.42 2.94
C ASP A 390 31.00 19.06 3.21
N ARG A 391 30.72 18.60 4.44
CA ARG A 391 29.37 18.25 4.90
C ARG A 391 29.26 18.56 6.38
N LYS A 392 28.27 19.38 6.75
CA LYS A 392 28.04 19.81 8.13
C LYS A 392 26.57 19.74 8.49
N VAL A 393 26.26 19.02 9.57
CA VAL A 393 24.94 19.07 10.22
C VAL A 393 24.94 20.27 11.17
N VAL A 394 24.10 21.26 10.92
CA VAL A 394 24.08 22.53 11.66
C VAL A 394 22.66 23.04 11.87
N SER A 395 22.44 23.83 12.92
CA SER A 395 21.22 24.64 13.03
C SER A 395 21.43 25.95 12.27
N PHE A 396 20.49 26.32 11.39
CA PHE A 396 20.51 27.59 10.67
C PHE A 396 19.24 28.38 10.99
N LYS A 397 19.40 29.53 11.65
CA LYS A 397 18.29 30.40 12.11
C LYS A 397 17.22 29.64 12.92
N GLY A 398 17.64 28.65 13.72
CA GLY A 398 16.75 27.84 14.56
C GLY A 398 16.24 26.54 13.92
N TYR A 399 16.53 26.29 12.65
CA TYR A 399 16.07 25.09 11.94
C TYR A 399 17.19 24.05 11.77
N PRO A 400 16.92 22.75 11.97
CA PRO A 400 17.82 21.68 11.58
C PRO A 400 18.17 21.76 10.09
N SER A 401 19.45 21.65 9.75
CA SER A 401 19.90 21.70 8.37
C SER A 401 21.18 20.91 8.12
N ILE A 402 21.39 20.53 6.86
CA ILE A 402 22.68 20.04 6.37
C ILE A 402 23.21 21.05 5.38
N TYR A 403 24.47 21.46 5.54
CA TYR A 403 25.21 22.24 4.55
C TYR A 403 26.25 21.37 3.86
N THR A 404 26.31 21.45 2.54
CA THR A 404 27.25 20.68 1.72
C THR A 404 27.98 21.57 0.73
N THR A 405 29.22 21.17 0.44
CA THR A 405 29.99 21.68 -0.70
C THR A 405 30.35 20.51 -1.59
N GLU A 406 29.91 20.56 -2.83
CA GLU A 406 30.05 19.48 -3.81
C GLU A 406 30.87 19.96 -5.01
N LYS A 407 31.79 19.13 -5.48
CA LYS A 407 32.51 19.33 -6.75
C LYS A 407 31.73 18.61 -7.84
N LEU A 408 31.50 19.29 -8.96
CA LEU A 408 30.92 18.69 -10.16
C LEU A 408 32.00 18.23 -11.14
N LYS A 409 31.66 17.30 -12.04
CA LYS A 409 32.57 16.77 -13.07
C LYS A 409 33.12 17.86 -14.01
N ASP A 410 32.36 18.95 -14.23
CA ASP A 410 32.79 20.11 -15.03
C ASP A 410 33.69 21.11 -14.27
N GLN A 411 34.16 20.71 -13.08
CA GLN A 411 34.97 21.51 -12.15
C GLN A 411 34.25 22.69 -11.48
N SER A 412 32.96 22.90 -11.72
CA SER A 412 32.18 23.86 -10.92
C SER A 412 31.91 23.31 -9.51
N THR A 413 31.47 24.20 -8.62
CA THR A 413 31.14 23.87 -7.23
C THR A 413 29.68 24.19 -6.95
N VAL A 414 29.00 23.25 -6.30
CA VAL A 414 27.65 23.45 -5.77
C VAL A 414 27.72 23.60 -4.25
N PHE A 415 27.13 24.67 -3.75
CA PHE A 415 26.87 24.86 -2.33
C PHE A 415 25.38 24.63 -2.10
N ALA A 416 25.03 23.65 -1.27
CA ALA A 416 23.63 23.31 -1.02
C ALA A 416 23.34 23.27 0.48
N ARG A 417 22.15 23.73 0.85
CA ARG A 417 21.59 23.58 2.19
C ARG A 417 20.23 22.89 2.12
N TYR A 418 20.04 21.90 2.98
CA TYR A 418 18.83 21.11 3.09
C TYR A 418 18.10 21.52 4.37
N PHE A 419 16.77 21.66 4.29
CA PHE A 419 15.94 22.00 5.44
C PHE A 419 14.69 21.12 5.51
N ILE A 420 14.15 21.03 6.72
CA ILE A 420 12.84 20.48 7.01
C ILE A 420 12.07 21.52 7.81
N SER A 421 10.79 21.69 7.50
CA SER A 421 9.84 22.48 8.30
C SER A 421 8.48 21.82 8.22
N GLY A 422 8.09 21.10 9.27
CA GLY A 422 6.86 20.30 9.28
C GLY A 422 6.87 19.26 8.13
N PRO A 423 5.85 19.22 7.26
CA PRO A 423 5.84 18.31 6.11
C PRO A 423 6.77 18.72 4.97
N ASP A 424 7.35 19.93 5.01
CA ASP A 424 8.06 20.51 3.88
C ASP A 424 9.57 20.28 3.93
N TYR A 425 10.10 19.79 2.83
CA TYR A 425 11.53 19.56 2.58
C TYR A 425 12.03 20.58 1.55
N TYR A 426 13.14 21.23 1.86
CA TYR A 426 13.74 22.24 0.99
C TYR A 426 15.17 21.86 0.59
N VAL A 427 15.49 22.09 -0.68
CA VAL A 427 16.87 22.12 -1.18
C VAL A 427 17.14 23.54 -1.67
N VAL A 428 18.11 24.21 -1.07
CA VAL A 428 18.56 25.56 -1.47
C VAL A 428 19.98 25.44 -1.97
N ALA A 429 20.18 25.54 -3.28
CA ALA A 429 21.47 25.26 -3.90
C ALA A 429 21.92 26.36 -4.87
N ALA A 430 23.22 26.63 -4.90
CA ALA A 430 23.83 27.53 -5.86
C ALA A 430 25.06 26.87 -6.49
N ARG A 431 25.14 26.93 -7.83
CA ARG A 431 26.29 26.50 -8.61
C ARG A 431 27.12 27.71 -9.02
N THR A 432 28.44 27.61 -8.87
CA THR A 432 29.38 28.64 -9.32
C THR A 432 30.68 28.04 -9.85
N LYS A 433 31.29 28.71 -10.82
CA LYS A 433 32.70 28.50 -11.23
C LYS A 433 33.65 29.51 -10.59
N ASN A 434 33.11 30.47 -9.82
CA ASN A 434 33.80 31.59 -9.22
C ASN A 434 34.02 31.33 -7.71
N ASP A 435 34.40 32.38 -6.97
CA ASP A 435 34.54 32.33 -5.51
C ASP A 435 33.19 32.13 -4.81
N LYS A 436 33.18 31.33 -3.73
CA LYS A 436 32.02 31.11 -2.84
C LYS A 436 31.32 32.41 -2.43
N LYS A 437 32.08 33.50 -2.22
CA LYS A 437 31.55 34.82 -1.84
C LYS A 437 30.50 35.35 -2.83
N THR A 438 30.53 34.91 -4.08
CA THR A 438 29.57 35.34 -5.11
C THR A 438 28.18 34.74 -4.95
N VAL A 439 28.03 33.62 -4.22
CA VAL A 439 26.75 32.92 -4.00
C VAL A 439 26.34 32.86 -2.52
N GLU A 440 27.22 33.27 -1.62
CA GLU A 440 26.96 33.29 -0.18
C GLU A 440 25.78 34.19 0.24
N PRO A 441 25.55 35.38 -0.36
CA PRO A 441 24.35 36.17 -0.08
C PRO A 441 23.04 35.42 -0.31
N PHE A 442 22.94 34.66 -1.41
CA PHE A 442 21.77 33.81 -1.71
C PHE A 442 21.55 32.78 -0.59
N LEU A 443 22.59 32.00 -0.24
CA LEU A 443 22.49 30.93 0.76
C LEU A 443 22.12 31.47 2.15
N ASN A 444 22.67 32.62 2.54
CA ASN A 444 22.44 33.19 3.88
C ASN A 444 21.13 33.99 3.98
N SER A 445 20.55 34.40 2.84
CA SER A 445 19.31 35.15 2.80
C SER A 445 18.05 34.31 3.08
N PHE A 446 18.08 32.99 2.86
CA PHE A 446 16.91 32.12 3.03
C PHE A 446 16.29 32.26 4.43
N LYS A 447 14.96 32.42 4.47
CA LYS A 447 14.15 32.45 5.69
C LYS A 447 12.77 31.88 5.39
N PHE A 448 12.15 31.24 6.38
CA PHE A 448 10.75 30.82 6.28
C PHE A 448 9.80 32.01 6.45
N GLU A 449 8.67 31.97 5.75
CA GLU A 449 7.57 32.93 5.87
C GLU A 449 6.25 32.16 6.03
N LYS A 450 5.24 32.78 6.63
CA LYS A 450 3.94 32.13 6.82
C LYS A 450 3.24 31.89 5.48
N TYR A 451 2.53 30.77 5.38
CA TYR A 451 1.64 30.52 4.25
C TYR A 451 0.46 31.50 4.25
N GLN A 452 0.08 31.92 3.05
CA GLN A 452 -1.08 32.76 2.77
C GLN A 452 -2.19 31.91 2.17
N TYR A 453 -3.40 32.09 2.69
CA TYR A 453 -4.59 31.36 2.27
C TYR A 453 -5.70 32.35 1.89
N ASN A 454 -6.62 31.90 1.03
CA ASN A 454 -7.88 32.60 0.82
C ASN A 454 -8.73 32.60 2.11
N ASP A 455 -9.74 33.47 2.15
CA ASP A 455 -10.68 33.51 3.27
C ASP A 455 -11.35 32.16 3.52
N THR A 456 -11.52 31.82 4.80
CA THR A 456 -12.18 30.60 5.22
C THR A 456 -13.66 30.63 4.87
N LYS A 457 -14.20 29.49 4.41
CA LYS A 457 -15.62 29.31 4.15
C LYS A 457 -16.18 28.24 5.06
N ASN A 458 -17.46 28.36 5.41
CA ASN A 458 -18.18 27.30 6.09
C ASN A 458 -18.37 26.12 5.13
N TYR A 459 -17.85 24.96 5.49
CA TYR A 459 -18.00 23.71 4.76
C TYR A 459 -18.82 22.76 5.61
N VAL A 460 -19.89 22.21 5.03
CA VAL A 460 -20.78 21.24 5.67
C VAL A 460 -20.64 19.92 4.93
N ASP A 461 -20.25 18.89 5.66
CA ASP A 461 -20.07 17.54 5.15
C ASP A 461 -21.21 16.66 5.65
N THR A 462 -22.19 16.39 4.79
CA THR A 462 -23.36 15.56 5.13
C THR A 462 -23.02 14.07 5.16
N PHE A 463 -21.97 13.63 4.47
CA PHE A 463 -21.53 12.23 4.49
C PHE A 463 -20.90 11.85 5.83
N MET A 464 -19.95 12.67 6.27
CA MET A 464 -19.21 12.45 7.51
C MET A 464 -19.88 13.14 8.70
N ASN A 465 -20.96 13.89 8.48
CA ASN A 465 -21.77 14.57 9.48
C ASN A 465 -20.96 15.55 10.35
N PHE A 466 -20.26 16.49 9.72
CA PHE A 466 -19.60 17.61 10.42
C PHE A 466 -19.67 18.91 9.62
N SER A 467 -19.40 20.03 10.28
CA SER A 467 -19.14 21.32 9.65
C SER A 467 -17.82 21.91 10.13
N VAL A 468 -17.18 22.73 9.31
CA VAL A 468 -15.88 23.35 9.61
C VAL A 468 -15.69 24.66 8.82
N GLN A 469 -14.97 25.62 9.38
CA GLN A 469 -14.45 26.79 8.67
C GLN A 469 -13.08 26.45 8.08
N SER A 470 -13.00 26.41 6.74
CA SER A 470 -11.78 26.00 6.04
C SER A 470 -11.47 26.90 4.85
N ALA A 471 -10.19 27.23 4.67
CA ALA A 471 -9.67 27.86 3.45
C ALA A 471 -9.47 26.86 2.30
N VAL A 472 -9.51 25.56 2.61
CA VAL A 472 -9.32 24.46 1.65
C VAL A 472 -10.56 23.59 1.68
N ILE A 473 -11.28 23.55 0.55
CA ILE A 473 -12.48 22.73 0.39
C ILE A 473 -12.19 21.72 -0.73
N PRO A 474 -12.46 20.43 -0.51
CA PRO A 474 -12.25 19.42 -1.54
C PRO A 474 -13.19 19.71 -2.72
N VAL A 475 -12.64 19.70 -3.93
CA VAL A 475 -13.42 19.81 -5.17
C VAL A 475 -14.00 18.42 -5.46
N ILE A 476 -15.05 18.06 -4.75
CA ILE A 476 -15.82 16.85 -5.01
C ILE A 476 -17.14 17.31 -5.62
N ASP A 477 -17.49 16.73 -6.76
CA ASP A 477 -18.81 16.91 -7.37
C ASP A 477 -19.88 16.34 -6.41
N GLU A 478 -20.81 17.18 -5.97
CA GLU A 478 -21.81 16.83 -4.94
C GLU A 478 -22.68 15.64 -5.37
N ASP A 479 -22.99 15.51 -6.67
CA ASP A 479 -23.75 14.39 -7.22
C ASP A 479 -22.92 13.10 -7.22
N LEU A 480 -21.64 13.17 -7.63
CA LEU A 480 -20.71 12.02 -7.60
C LEU A 480 -20.50 11.53 -6.16
N ARG A 481 -20.41 12.46 -5.21
CA ARG A 481 -20.34 12.15 -3.79
C ARG A 481 -21.58 11.39 -3.35
N ALA A 482 -22.77 11.97 -3.54
CA ALA A 482 -24.05 11.37 -3.15
C ALA A 482 -24.23 9.95 -3.73
N LEU A 483 -23.67 9.69 -4.92
CA LEU A 483 -23.65 8.37 -5.55
C LEU A 483 -22.72 7.36 -4.85
N VAL A 484 -21.52 7.79 -4.43
CA VAL A 484 -20.62 6.97 -3.59
C VAL A 484 -21.29 6.64 -2.24
N GLU A 485 -21.98 7.60 -1.63
CA GLU A 485 -22.71 7.37 -0.37
C GLU A 485 -23.78 6.28 -0.55
N LYS A 486 -24.56 6.36 -1.63
CA LYS A 486 -25.65 5.41 -1.93
C LYS A 486 -25.15 4.01 -2.27
N THR A 487 -23.97 3.89 -2.89
CA THR A 487 -23.36 2.60 -3.24
C THR A 487 -22.73 1.90 -2.04
N GLU A 488 -22.09 2.64 -1.12
CA GLU A 488 -21.59 2.06 0.14
C GLU A 488 -22.72 1.51 1.03
N GLU A 489 -23.87 2.19 1.09
CA GLU A 489 -25.03 1.72 1.85
C GLU A 489 -25.70 0.47 1.26
N SER A 490 -25.41 0.15 -0.01
CA SER A 490 -26.09 -0.92 -0.76
C SER A 490 -25.22 -2.13 -1.09
N SER A 491 -24.00 -2.23 -0.53
CA SER A 491 -23.15 -3.40 -0.71
C SER A 491 -23.85 -4.69 -0.23
N PRO A 492 -23.83 -5.78 -1.02
CA PRO A 492 -24.42 -7.07 -0.63
C PRO A 492 -23.67 -7.74 0.54
N TYR A 493 -22.44 -7.28 0.83
CA TYR A 493 -21.64 -7.73 1.96
C TYR A 493 -21.89 -6.81 3.17
N ILE A 494 -22.99 -7.08 3.88
CA ILE A 494 -23.27 -6.42 5.15
C ILE A 494 -22.16 -6.83 6.13
N THR A 495 -21.34 -5.86 6.54
CA THR A 495 -20.35 -6.03 7.60
C THR A 495 -20.89 -5.33 8.85
N TYR A 496 -20.79 -5.99 10.01
CA TYR A 496 -21.28 -5.43 11.28
C TYR A 496 -20.55 -4.13 11.63
N TRP A 497 -19.25 -4.09 11.40
CA TRP A 497 -18.43 -2.88 11.54
C TRP A 497 -18.50 -2.04 10.27
N SER A 498 -19.00 -0.81 10.40
CA SER A 498 -18.96 0.14 9.29
C SER A 498 -17.51 0.49 8.95
N LYS A 499 -17.24 0.62 7.65
CA LYS A 499 -15.94 1.12 7.17
C LYS A 499 -15.71 2.53 7.70
N THR A 500 -14.48 2.83 8.09
CA THR A 500 -14.07 4.17 8.46
C THR A 500 -14.20 5.08 7.25
N ARG A 501 -14.89 6.22 7.41
CA ARG A 501 -15.00 7.23 6.36
C ARG A 501 -13.82 8.18 6.44
N ASN A 502 -13.23 8.53 5.31
CA ASN A 502 -12.06 9.42 5.23
C ASN A 502 -12.38 10.70 4.43
N GLY A 503 -11.95 11.84 4.95
CA GLY A 503 -11.96 13.12 4.26
C GLY A 503 -10.57 13.74 4.26
N PHE A 504 -10.03 13.99 3.06
CA PHE A 504 -8.68 14.55 2.90
C PHE A 504 -8.73 15.97 2.35
N PHE A 505 -8.34 16.94 3.19
CA PHE A 505 -8.30 18.36 2.87
C PHE A 505 -6.83 18.75 2.65
N LYS A 506 -6.32 18.62 1.42
CA LYS A 506 -4.94 18.97 1.04
C LYS A 506 -4.92 20.21 0.15
N ASN A 507 -4.11 21.21 0.51
CA ASN A 507 -3.79 22.30 -0.40
C ASN A 507 -2.58 21.88 -1.25
N LYS A 508 -2.76 21.73 -2.56
CA LYS A 508 -1.69 21.30 -3.47
C LYS A 508 -0.52 22.29 -3.58
N ILE A 509 -0.77 23.57 -3.33
CA ILE A 509 0.21 24.66 -3.46
C ILE A 509 1.10 24.72 -2.21
N THR A 510 0.51 24.72 -1.02
CA THR A 510 1.25 24.80 0.25
C THR A 510 1.68 23.44 0.78
N GLY A 511 1.02 22.36 0.36
CA GLY A 511 1.28 20.99 0.83
C GLY A 511 0.71 20.68 2.21
N GLU A 512 0.14 21.65 2.92
CA GLU A 512 -0.53 21.40 4.20
C GLU A 512 -1.81 20.60 3.99
N ALA A 513 -2.10 19.70 4.92
CA ALA A 513 -3.28 18.88 4.88
C ALA A 513 -3.88 18.60 6.26
N VAL A 514 -5.20 18.42 6.28
CA VAL A 514 -5.95 17.82 7.38
C VAL A 514 -6.63 16.58 6.85
N ASN A 515 -6.42 15.45 7.53
CA ASN A 515 -7.16 14.22 7.28
C ASN A 515 -8.18 14.01 8.41
N VAL A 516 -9.43 13.73 8.04
CA VAL A 516 -10.54 13.47 8.95
C VAL A 516 -10.99 12.03 8.75
N ASN A 517 -11.00 11.25 9.82
CA ASN A 517 -11.52 9.89 9.87
C ASN A 517 -12.75 9.86 10.76
N VAL A 518 -13.80 9.17 10.31
CA VAL A 518 -15.02 8.98 11.10
C VAL A 518 -15.31 7.49 11.20
N GLN A 519 -15.14 6.94 12.40
CA GLN A 519 -15.55 5.59 12.72
C GLN A 519 -16.93 5.63 13.38
N THR A 520 -17.93 5.02 12.73
CA THR A 520 -19.25 4.84 13.34
C THR A 520 -19.28 3.51 14.08
N TYR A 521 -19.59 3.56 15.37
CA TYR A 521 -19.76 2.37 16.20
C TYR A 521 -21.11 1.71 15.90
N PRO A 522 -21.11 0.38 15.74
CA PRO A 522 -22.30 -0.36 15.32
C PRO A 522 -23.32 -0.50 16.45
N LYS A 523 -24.53 -0.96 16.10
CA LYS A 523 -25.73 -0.90 16.96
C LYS A 523 -25.49 -1.42 18.38
N TYR A 524 -24.87 -2.60 18.53
CA TYR A 524 -24.71 -3.28 19.82
C TYR A 524 -23.39 -2.96 20.52
N PHE A 525 -22.51 -2.15 19.91
CA PHE A 525 -21.28 -1.73 20.55
C PHE A 525 -21.57 -0.82 21.73
N HIS A 526 -20.79 -1.02 22.80
CA HIS A 526 -20.75 -0.16 23.97
C HIS A 526 -19.34 -0.15 24.58
N ILE A 527 -19.01 0.95 25.24
CA ILE A 527 -17.76 1.19 25.93
C ILE A 527 -17.92 0.68 27.37
N ARG A 528 -17.08 -0.29 27.74
CA ARG A 528 -17.12 -0.96 29.06
C ARG A 528 -16.45 -0.13 30.15
N ASP A 529 -15.31 0.44 29.80
CA ASP A 529 -14.49 1.27 30.66
C ASP A 529 -14.01 2.46 29.83
N THR A 530 -14.49 3.65 30.19
CA THR A 530 -14.16 4.87 29.45
C THR A 530 -12.70 5.25 29.56
N ALA A 531 -12.04 4.99 30.69
CA ALA A 531 -10.61 5.29 30.87
C ALA A 531 -9.76 4.35 30.03
N LYS A 532 -10.09 3.04 30.04
CA LYS A 532 -9.43 2.05 29.20
C LYS A 532 -9.63 2.34 27.71
N PHE A 533 -10.86 2.68 27.29
CA PHE A 533 -11.17 3.05 25.91
C PHE A 533 -10.30 4.20 25.41
N TRP A 534 -10.28 5.34 26.13
CA TRP A 534 -9.48 6.49 25.69
C TRP A 534 -7.98 6.19 25.67
N LYS A 535 -7.50 5.38 26.63
CA LYS A 535 -6.12 4.94 26.65
C LYS A 535 -5.79 4.08 25.42
N GLU A 536 -6.61 3.09 25.10
CA GLU A 536 -6.40 2.23 23.92
C GLU A 536 -6.46 3.04 22.61
N GLU A 537 -7.40 3.98 22.48
CA GLU A 537 -7.51 4.88 21.33
C GLU A 537 -6.25 5.73 21.16
N ILE A 538 -5.70 6.32 22.23
CA ILE A 538 -4.48 7.14 22.16
C ILE A 538 -3.24 6.27 21.94
N ASP A 539 -3.10 5.17 22.68
CA ASP A 539 -1.96 4.25 22.60
C ASP A 539 -1.85 3.61 21.20
N SER A 540 -2.98 3.44 20.49
CA SER A 540 -3.01 2.95 19.11
C SER A 540 -2.18 3.81 18.13
N TYR A 541 -1.98 5.09 18.44
CA TYR A 541 -1.19 6.01 17.62
C TYR A 541 0.29 6.11 18.01
N LEU A 542 0.74 5.36 19.03
CA LEU A 542 2.12 5.42 19.53
C LEU A 542 3.04 4.31 18.96
N GLU A 543 2.60 3.62 17.89
CA GLU A 543 3.31 2.57 17.11
C GLU A 543 4.47 1.88 17.87
N ASN A 544 4.19 0.76 18.55
CA ASN A 544 5.20 -0.05 19.25
C ASN A 544 6.10 0.71 20.25
N LYS A 545 5.70 1.93 20.68
CA LYS A 545 6.44 2.85 21.55
C LYS A 545 7.59 3.61 20.87
N ASP A 546 7.64 3.67 19.54
CA ASP A 546 8.62 4.47 18.80
C ASP A 546 8.30 5.98 18.93
N LEU A 547 7.02 6.33 19.01
CA LEU A 547 6.55 7.70 19.17
C LEU A 547 6.15 7.98 20.63
N ILE A 548 6.39 9.21 21.07
CA ILE A 548 6.00 9.70 22.38
C ILE A 548 4.89 10.74 22.28
N LEU A 549 4.04 10.76 23.31
CA LEU A 549 3.04 11.80 23.52
C LEU A 549 3.75 13.06 24.06
N SER A 550 3.82 14.12 23.26
CA SER A 550 4.47 15.37 23.68
C SER A 550 3.53 16.31 24.44
N HIS A 551 2.25 16.26 24.13
CA HIS A 551 1.21 17.09 24.74
C HIS A 551 -0.15 16.38 24.61
N ILE A 552 -1.01 16.52 25.62
CA ILE A 552 -2.37 15.99 25.63
C ILE A 552 -3.28 16.87 26.48
N ASP A 553 -4.40 17.28 25.89
CA ASP A 553 -5.45 18.05 26.54
C ASP A 553 -6.81 17.39 26.29
N SER A 554 -7.56 17.12 27.36
CA SER A 554 -8.96 16.73 27.23
C SER A 554 -9.85 17.96 27.06
N PHE A 555 -10.89 17.86 26.24
CA PHE A 555 -11.89 18.93 26.10
C PHE A 555 -13.30 18.34 26.01
N GLN A 556 -14.28 19.19 26.30
CA GLN A 556 -15.70 18.86 26.20
C GLN A 556 -16.39 19.99 25.45
N MET A 557 -17.00 19.69 24.30
CA MET A 557 -17.70 20.70 23.49
C MET A 557 -19.10 20.98 24.04
N ASN A 558 -19.77 19.95 24.55
CA ASN A 558 -21.08 20.00 25.18
C ASN A 558 -21.31 18.72 26.01
N SER A 559 -22.52 18.53 26.55
CA SER A 559 -22.84 17.37 27.39
C SER A 559 -22.70 16.01 26.71
N THR A 560 -22.71 15.93 25.37
CA THR A 560 -22.66 14.67 24.60
C THR A 560 -21.40 14.50 23.74
N ALA A 561 -20.44 15.42 23.81
CA ALA A 561 -19.25 15.41 22.97
C ALA A 561 -17.97 15.67 23.80
N LYS A 562 -17.14 14.64 23.96
CA LYS A 562 -15.88 14.68 24.71
C LYS A 562 -14.74 14.17 23.83
N GLY A 563 -13.58 14.82 23.91
CA GLY A 563 -12.44 14.49 23.09
C GLY A 563 -11.11 14.79 23.74
N TYR A 564 -10.05 14.47 23.01
CA TYR A 564 -8.67 14.78 23.35
C TYR A 564 -7.98 15.42 22.15
N ARG A 565 -7.17 16.45 22.41
CA ARG A 565 -6.19 17.00 21.47
C ARG A 565 -4.83 16.57 21.96
N PHE A 566 -4.00 16.04 21.08
CA PHE A 566 -2.68 15.60 21.46
C PHE A 566 -1.71 15.65 20.29
N SER A 567 -0.43 15.66 20.60
CA SER A 567 0.64 15.62 19.61
C SER A 567 1.55 14.44 19.90
N VAL A 568 1.93 13.73 18.84
CA VAL A 568 2.89 12.62 18.90
C VAL A 568 4.14 12.97 18.10
N ARG A 569 5.32 12.58 18.60
CA ARG A 569 6.61 12.85 17.95
C ARG A 569 7.67 11.81 18.30
N ASP A 570 8.72 11.75 17.48
CA ASP A 570 10.02 11.19 17.87
C ASP A 570 10.84 12.31 18.56
N THR A 571 11.60 11.98 19.60
CA THR A 571 12.50 12.93 20.28
C THR A 571 13.63 13.48 19.41
N ALA A 572 14.01 12.77 18.35
CA ALA A 572 15.05 13.15 17.39
C ALA A 572 14.50 13.84 16.13
N SER A 573 13.19 14.15 16.11
CA SER A 573 12.52 14.83 15.00
C SER A 573 11.96 16.20 15.44
N SER A 574 12.12 17.22 14.60
CA SER A 574 11.43 18.50 14.77
C SER A 574 9.97 18.41 14.34
N LYS A 575 9.61 17.39 13.56
CA LYS A 575 8.23 17.14 13.13
C LYS A 575 7.38 16.64 14.28
N GLN A 576 6.10 16.98 14.22
CA GLN A 576 5.09 16.39 15.09
C GLN A 576 3.79 16.13 14.32
N VAL A 577 3.08 15.10 14.73
CA VAL A 577 1.75 14.79 14.21
C VAL A 577 0.74 15.25 15.26
N ASN A 578 -0.07 16.24 14.88
CA ASN A 578 -1.13 16.78 15.72
C ASN A 578 -2.41 15.99 15.47
N ARG A 579 -3.10 15.61 16.54
CA ARG A 579 -4.32 14.80 16.49
C ARG A 579 -5.41 15.43 17.35
N MET A 580 -6.65 15.24 16.91
CA MET A 580 -7.83 15.47 17.72
C MET A 580 -8.78 14.30 17.56
N ILE A 581 -9.10 13.62 18.66
CA ILE A 581 -10.14 12.60 18.70
C ILE A 581 -11.34 13.13 19.48
N LEU A 582 -12.54 12.93 18.96
CA LEU A 582 -13.78 13.43 19.53
C LEU A 582 -14.85 12.35 19.42
N LEU A 583 -15.28 11.84 20.55
CA LEU A 583 -16.42 10.94 20.62
C LEU A 583 -17.67 11.78 20.79
N LYS A 584 -18.56 11.69 19.79
CA LYS A 584 -19.89 12.28 19.85
C LYS A 584 -20.88 11.24 19.39
N ASP A 585 -21.93 11.05 20.18
CA ASP A 585 -23.02 10.13 19.88
C ASP A 585 -22.52 8.67 19.76
N ASN A 586 -22.62 8.07 18.57
CA ASN A 586 -22.05 6.76 18.24
C ASN A 586 -20.87 6.84 17.27
N ALA A 587 -20.24 8.00 17.08
CA ALA A 587 -19.16 8.20 16.13
C ALA A 587 -17.91 8.76 16.81
N LEU A 588 -16.76 8.18 16.48
CA LEU A 588 -15.45 8.72 16.81
C LEU A 588 -14.90 9.48 15.61
N TYR A 589 -14.77 10.79 15.77
CA TYR A 589 -14.12 11.67 14.81
C TYR A 589 -12.64 11.77 15.18
N SER A 590 -11.76 11.47 14.24
CA SER A 590 -10.31 11.58 14.38
C SER A 590 -9.79 12.52 13.31
N MET A 591 -9.12 13.59 13.71
CA MET A 591 -8.45 14.51 12.79
C MET A 591 -6.94 14.41 12.99
N VAL A 592 -6.20 14.54 11.90
CA VAL A 592 -4.75 14.55 11.93
C VAL A 592 -4.16 15.57 10.96
N SER A 593 -3.12 16.26 11.40
CA SER A 593 -2.29 17.15 10.57
C SER A 593 -0.83 17.06 11.00
N MET A 594 0.08 17.35 10.07
CA MET A 594 1.51 17.40 10.35
C MET A 594 1.94 18.83 10.66
N GLY A 595 2.83 19.02 11.62
CA GLY A 595 3.43 20.30 11.97
C GLY A 595 4.87 20.13 12.45
N ASP A 596 5.41 21.19 13.04
CA ASP A 596 6.77 21.24 13.59
C ASP A 596 6.74 21.77 15.03
N THR A 597 7.73 21.40 15.84
CA THR A 597 8.00 21.95 17.17
C THR A 597 8.37 23.45 17.16
N THR A 598 8.80 23.98 16.02
CA THR A 598 9.36 25.33 15.87
C THR A 598 8.39 26.35 15.26
N ASN A 599 7.27 25.92 14.66
CA ASN A 599 6.35 26.78 13.91
C ASN A 599 4.92 26.79 14.44
N ASN A 600 4.28 27.96 14.38
CA ASN A 600 2.86 28.14 14.70
C ASN A 600 1.97 27.56 13.59
N LYS A 601 0.79 27.04 13.97
CA LYS A 601 -0.21 26.53 13.03
C LYS A 601 -0.62 27.59 12.01
N SER A 602 -0.79 27.19 10.75
CA SER A 602 -1.33 28.07 9.72
C SER A 602 -2.81 28.38 9.95
N ILE A 603 -3.33 29.42 9.29
CA ILE A 603 -4.76 29.76 9.35
C ILE A 603 -5.62 28.57 8.91
N PHE A 604 -5.20 27.82 7.89
CA PHE A 604 -5.91 26.63 7.43
C PHE A 604 -6.03 25.57 8.52
N ILE A 605 -4.91 25.13 9.11
CA ILE A 605 -4.93 24.09 10.15
C ILE A 605 -5.67 24.59 11.39
N ASP A 606 -5.39 25.82 11.82
CA ASP A 606 -5.93 26.35 13.08
C ASP A 606 -7.44 26.63 12.99
N SER A 607 -7.92 27.23 11.89
CA SER A 607 -9.36 27.42 11.68
C SER A 607 -10.09 26.09 11.62
N PHE A 608 -9.51 25.08 10.98
CA PHE A 608 -10.11 23.76 10.84
C PHE A 608 -10.33 23.10 12.21
N TYR A 609 -9.28 23.01 13.03
CA TYR A 609 -9.37 22.36 14.35
C TYR A 609 -10.25 23.14 15.35
N ASN A 610 -10.25 24.47 15.28
CA ASN A 610 -11.00 25.31 16.23
C ASN A 610 -12.50 25.41 15.89
N SER A 611 -12.88 25.24 14.63
CA SER A 611 -14.28 25.35 14.18
C SER A 611 -14.95 24.01 13.89
N PHE A 612 -14.24 22.89 14.02
CA PHE A 612 -14.79 21.56 13.77
C PHE A 612 -15.99 21.27 14.67
N LEU A 613 -17.13 20.98 14.05
CA LEU A 613 -18.39 20.74 14.74
C LEU A 613 -19.11 19.52 14.14
N PRO A 614 -19.25 18.40 14.87
CA PRO A 614 -20.03 17.28 14.38
C PRO A 614 -21.54 17.55 14.47
N LEU A 615 -22.30 17.17 13.44
CA LEU A 615 -23.69 17.57 13.20
C LEU A 615 -24.74 16.58 13.73
N ASN A 616 -24.36 15.34 14.07
CA ASN A 616 -25.29 14.36 14.63
C ASN A 616 -25.84 14.79 16.01
N ASN A 617 -27.05 14.34 16.35
CA ASN A 617 -27.80 14.75 17.56
C ASN A 617 -28.30 13.57 18.42
N LYS A 618 -27.61 12.42 18.44
CA LYS A 618 -28.02 11.23 19.24
C LYS A 618 -27.21 11.11 20.54
N PRO A 619 -27.78 11.10 21.75
CA PRO A 619 -26.99 11.23 22.98
C PRO A 619 -25.89 10.15 23.17
N ALA A 620 -24.66 10.58 23.48
CA ALA A 620 -23.49 9.71 23.73
C ALA A 620 -23.65 8.72 24.89
N THR A 621 -24.60 8.97 25.81
CA THR A 621 -24.96 8.02 26.88
C THR A 621 -25.45 6.67 26.35
N LEU A 622 -25.83 6.57 25.06
CA LEU A 622 -26.15 5.33 24.38
C LEU A 622 -24.95 4.39 24.22
N LEU A 623 -23.71 4.89 24.12
CA LEU A 623 -22.52 4.03 24.02
C LEU A 623 -22.02 3.53 25.37
N LEU A 624 -22.45 4.11 26.49
CA LEU A 624 -21.96 3.75 27.82
C LEU A 624 -22.85 2.72 28.53
N LYS A 625 -23.91 2.26 27.86
CA LYS A 625 -24.86 1.28 28.39
C LYS A 625 -24.79 0.00 27.57
N SER A 626 -24.91 -1.14 28.25
CA SER A 626 -25.07 -2.43 27.58
C SER A 626 -26.34 -2.42 26.70
N LYS A 627 -26.26 -3.12 25.57
CA LYS A 627 -27.34 -3.25 24.57
C LYS A 627 -27.65 -4.71 24.25
N THR A 628 -27.26 -5.61 25.13
CA THR A 628 -27.44 -7.06 24.95
C THR A 628 -28.92 -7.45 24.84
N ASN A 629 -29.81 -6.81 25.59
CA ASN A 629 -31.27 -7.01 25.43
C ASN A 629 -31.74 -6.68 24.00
N ILE A 630 -31.34 -5.54 23.45
CA ILE A 630 -31.67 -5.13 22.08
C ILE A 630 -31.10 -6.14 21.07
N PHE A 631 -29.87 -6.62 21.31
CA PHE A 631 -29.24 -7.63 20.48
C PHE A 631 -30.04 -8.95 20.45
N PHE A 632 -30.51 -9.45 21.61
CA PHE A 632 -31.29 -10.69 21.65
C PHE A 632 -32.67 -10.54 21.00
N ASP A 633 -33.32 -9.40 21.18
CA ASP A 633 -34.58 -9.09 20.48
C ASP A 633 -34.38 -9.11 18.96
N ASP A 634 -33.32 -8.47 18.47
CA ASP A 634 -32.98 -8.43 17.05
C ASP A 634 -32.55 -9.82 16.51
N LEU A 635 -31.82 -10.60 17.31
CA LEU A 635 -31.36 -11.95 16.96
C LEU A 635 -32.53 -12.88 16.66
N PHE A 636 -33.68 -12.69 17.31
CA PHE A 636 -34.89 -13.48 17.08
C PHE A 636 -36.02 -12.69 16.38
N SER A 637 -35.68 -11.57 15.75
CA SER A 637 -36.63 -10.76 15.00
C SER A 637 -37.19 -11.50 13.79
N THR A 638 -38.47 -11.28 13.48
CA THR A 638 -39.11 -11.76 12.24
C THR A 638 -38.66 -10.96 11.02
N ASP A 639 -38.06 -9.79 11.20
CA ASP A 639 -37.41 -9.06 10.12
C ASP A 639 -36.08 -9.72 9.75
N SER A 640 -36.05 -10.30 8.55
CA SER A 640 -34.88 -11.02 8.02
C SER A 640 -33.60 -10.18 7.95
N VAL A 641 -33.71 -8.86 7.75
CA VAL A 641 -32.53 -7.97 7.68
C VAL A 641 -31.98 -7.72 9.09
N THR A 642 -32.86 -7.40 10.04
CA THR A 642 -32.49 -7.23 11.46
C THR A 642 -31.88 -8.50 12.04
N ASN A 643 -32.50 -9.67 11.84
CA ASN A 643 -31.96 -10.96 12.24
C ASN A 643 -30.59 -11.22 11.62
N SER A 644 -30.43 -11.06 10.30
CA SER A 644 -29.16 -11.32 9.63
C SER A 644 -28.02 -10.43 10.16
N ARG A 645 -28.32 -9.17 10.49
CA ARG A 645 -27.35 -8.22 11.09
C ARG A 645 -26.96 -8.64 12.51
N ALA A 646 -27.93 -9.07 13.32
CA ALA A 646 -27.66 -9.58 14.66
C ALA A 646 -26.81 -10.86 14.62
N VAL A 647 -27.10 -11.81 13.72
CA VAL A 647 -26.31 -13.03 13.55
C VAL A 647 -24.84 -12.72 13.23
N GLN A 648 -24.58 -11.77 12.33
CA GLN A 648 -23.21 -11.35 12.01
C GLN A 648 -22.50 -10.66 13.18
N ALA A 649 -23.26 -10.04 14.09
CA ALA A 649 -22.72 -9.30 15.21
C ALA A 649 -22.27 -10.20 16.37
N ILE A 650 -22.72 -11.46 16.46
CA ILE A 650 -22.47 -12.36 17.61
C ILE A 650 -21.00 -12.31 18.11
N PRO A 651 -19.96 -12.42 17.25
CA PRO A 651 -18.58 -12.43 17.71
C PRO A 651 -18.06 -11.07 18.21
N SER A 652 -18.77 -9.98 17.90
CA SER A 652 -18.40 -8.59 18.22
C SER A 652 -19.23 -8.00 19.37
N VAL A 653 -20.24 -8.71 19.87
CA VAL A 653 -21.03 -8.27 21.03
C VAL A 653 -20.29 -8.66 22.30
N TYR A 654 -20.22 -7.73 23.25
CA TYR A 654 -19.74 -8.06 24.58
C TYR A 654 -20.89 -8.54 25.46
N PHE A 655 -20.65 -9.65 26.14
CA PHE A 655 -21.53 -10.21 27.16
C PHE A 655 -20.79 -10.23 28.50
N ASP A 656 -21.49 -9.90 29.59
CA ASP A 656 -20.98 -10.00 30.95
C ASP A 656 -21.73 -11.05 31.79
N GLU A 657 -21.40 -11.18 33.08
CA GLU A 657 -22.02 -12.17 33.98
C GLU A 657 -23.56 -12.02 34.06
N THR A 658 -24.10 -10.82 33.84
CA THR A 658 -25.54 -10.56 33.91
C THR A 658 -26.30 -11.07 32.68
N ASP A 659 -25.61 -11.29 31.57
CA ASP A 659 -26.18 -11.77 30.30
C ASP A 659 -26.27 -13.29 30.21
N ILE A 660 -25.62 -14.03 31.13
CA ILE A 660 -25.57 -15.51 31.12
C ILE A 660 -26.98 -16.14 31.02
N PRO A 661 -28.00 -15.72 31.80
CA PRO A 661 -29.34 -16.30 31.68
C PRO A 661 -29.96 -16.11 30.29
N LEU A 662 -29.73 -14.96 29.65
CA LEU A 662 -30.25 -14.66 28.31
C LEU A 662 -29.53 -15.45 27.23
N LEU A 663 -28.21 -15.63 27.34
CA LEU A 663 -27.44 -16.51 26.44
C LEU A 663 -27.94 -17.96 26.52
N ILE A 664 -28.09 -18.49 27.74
CA ILE A 664 -28.61 -19.84 27.98
C ILE A 664 -30.02 -20.02 27.41
N ALA A 665 -30.91 -19.06 27.67
CA ALA A 665 -32.27 -19.06 27.13
C ALA A 665 -32.28 -19.02 25.60
N SER A 666 -31.40 -18.20 24.99
CA SER A 666 -31.27 -18.05 23.54
C SER A 666 -30.76 -19.33 22.87
N ILE A 667 -29.72 -19.96 23.43
CA ILE A 667 -29.20 -21.25 22.94
C ILE A 667 -30.30 -22.33 23.00
N SER A 668 -31.10 -22.33 24.08
CA SER A 668 -32.18 -23.31 24.29
C SER A 668 -33.40 -23.07 23.40
N ARG A 669 -33.64 -21.82 22.96
CA ARG A 669 -34.76 -21.43 22.09
C ARG A 669 -34.57 -21.89 20.64
N LEU A 670 -33.33 -22.00 20.17
CA LEU A 670 -33.00 -22.30 18.77
C LEU A 670 -33.47 -23.70 18.34
N LYS A 671 -34.10 -23.77 17.17
CA LYS A 671 -34.63 -25.01 16.56
C LYS A 671 -33.89 -25.34 15.27
N LYS A 672 -33.82 -26.63 14.92
CA LYS A 672 -33.18 -27.10 13.67
C LYS A 672 -33.77 -26.48 12.39
N SER A 673 -35.03 -26.04 12.45
CA SER A 673 -35.72 -25.31 11.36
C SER A 673 -35.25 -23.87 11.18
N ASP A 674 -34.51 -23.31 12.14
CA ASP A 674 -34.07 -21.92 12.09
C ASP A 674 -32.94 -21.76 11.07
N LYS A 675 -32.98 -20.65 10.33
CA LYS A 675 -31.96 -20.33 9.34
C LYS A 675 -30.60 -20.14 10.04
N LYS A 676 -29.53 -20.75 9.50
CA LYS A 676 -28.17 -20.73 10.09
C LYS A 676 -28.12 -21.27 11.53
N TYR A 677 -28.99 -22.22 11.87
CA TYR A 677 -29.06 -22.83 13.20
C TYR A 677 -27.70 -23.24 13.77
N LEU A 678 -26.88 -23.95 12.98
CA LEU A 678 -25.56 -24.43 13.41
C LEU A 678 -24.61 -23.27 13.73
N ASP A 679 -24.52 -22.27 12.83
CA ASP A 679 -23.63 -21.11 12.98
C ASP A 679 -24.02 -20.26 14.20
N ILE A 680 -25.31 -19.98 14.39
CA ILE A 680 -25.80 -19.15 15.48
C ILE A 680 -25.56 -19.86 16.81
N LYS A 681 -25.95 -21.13 16.92
CA LYS A 681 -25.84 -21.88 18.16
C LYS A 681 -24.39 -22.09 18.58
N SER A 682 -23.51 -22.48 17.64
CA SER A 682 -22.06 -22.60 17.91
C SER A 682 -21.43 -21.27 18.34
N SER A 683 -21.77 -20.16 17.66
CA SER A 683 -21.25 -18.84 17.99
C SER A 683 -21.68 -18.39 19.40
N LEU A 684 -22.96 -18.57 19.77
CA LEU A 684 -23.46 -18.24 21.11
C LEU A 684 -22.81 -19.11 22.20
N ILE A 685 -22.59 -20.40 21.94
CA ILE A 685 -21.85 -21.30 22.86
C ILE A 685 -20.42 -20.77 23.05
N ALA A 686 -19.73 -20.41 21.97
CA ALA A 686 -18.38 -19.85 22.06
C ALA A 686 -18.33 -18.57 22.90
N GLN A 687 -19.37 -17.71 22.84
CA GLN A 687 -19.46 -16.50 23.67
C GLN A 687 -19.45 -16.78 25.17
N LEU A 688 -20.04 -17.90 25.62
CA LEU A 688 -19.98 -18.29 27.03
C LEU A 688 -18.55 -18.50 27.52
N GLY A 689 -17.60 -18.89 26.64
CA GLY A 689 -16.20 -19.07 27.00
C GLY A 689 -15.46 -17.78 27.36
N PHE A 690 -15.95 -16.62 26.91
CA PHE A 690 -15.33 -15.32 27.16
C PHE A 690 -15.85 -14.62 28.43
N ILE A 691 -16.92 -15.15 29.05
CA ILE A 691 -17.53 -14.60 30.26
C ILE A 691 -16.98 -15.37 31.46
N LYS A 692 -16.29 -14.71 32.39
CA LYS A 692 -15.81 -15.35 33.62
C LYS A 692 -16.93 -15.29 34.67
N ASP A 693 -17.39 -16.42 35.19
CA ASP A 693 -18.48 -16.52 36.20
C ASP A 693 -17.96 -17.00 37.56
N THR A 694 -16.79 -16.50 37.96
CA THR A 694 -15.98 -17.01 39.08
C THR A 694 -16.73 -17.01 40.42
N SER A 695 -17.73 -16.15 40.59
CA SER A 695 -18.53 -16.03 41.82
C SER A 695 -19.65 -17.09 41.93
N LYS A 696 -20.18 -17.57 40.79
CA LYS A 696 -21.27 -18.56 40.67
C LYS A 696 -21.10 -19.34 39.35
N PRO A 697 -20.54 -20.56 39.36
CA PRO A 697 -20.09 -21.27 38.15
C PRO A 697 -21.24 -21.89 37.32
N VAL A 698 -22.23 -21.08 36.95
CA VAL A 698 -23.43 -21.49 36.18
C VAL A 698 -23.08 -21.94 34.76
N ILE A 699 -22.05 -21.34 34.14
CA ILE A 699 -21.63 -21.64 32.77
C ILE A 699 -21.12 -23.07 32.67
N ILE A 700 -20.28 -23.50 33.63
CA ILE A 700 -19.67 -24.84 33.62
C ILE A 700 -20.75 -25.92 33.71
N ASP A 701 -21.70 -25.76 34.64
CA ASP A 701 -22.82 -26.70 34.82
C ASP A 701 -23.72 -26.75 33.57
N TYR A 702 -23.96 -25.60 32.94
CA TYR A 702 -24.74 -25.54 31.70
C TYR A 702 -24.01 -26.19 30.52
N LEU A 703 -22.72 -25.91 30.35
CA LEU A 703 -21.90 -26.51 29.28
C LEU A 703 -21.83 -28.03 29.42
N LYS A 704 -21.75 -28.57 30.65
CA LYS A 704 -21.86 -30.02 30.90
C LYS A 704 -23.18 -30.58 30.36
N LYS A 705 -24.30 -30.02 30.81
CA LYS A 705 -25.64 -30.44 30.38
C LYS A 705 -25.81 -30.34 28.87
N LEU A 706 -25.29 -29.28 28.25
CA LEU A 706 -25.40 -29.08 26.82
C LEU A 706 -24.57 -30.10 26.03
N TYR A 707 -23.39 -30.47 26.54
CA TYR A 707 -22.54 -31.50 25.93
C TYR A 707 -23.26 -32.85 25.92
N GLU A 708 -23.81 -33.27 27.06
CA GLU A 708 -24.59 -34.51 27.21
C GLU A 708 -25.83 -34.55 26.29
N GLN A 709 -26.37 -33.40 25.90
CA GLN A 709 -27.53 -33.27 25.00
C GLN A 709 -27.17 -33.16 23.52
N THR A 710 -25.88 -33.03 23.17
CA THR A 710 -25.42 -32.74 21.80
C THR A 710 -24.50 -33.81 21.21
N ALA A 711 -24.54 -35.03 21.75
CA ALA A 711 -23.68 -36.17 21.40
C ALA A 711 -23.54 -36.41 19.88
N ASP A 712 -24.59 -36.16 19.08
CA ASP A 712 -24.58 -36.41 17.63
C ASP A 712 -24.16 -35.18 16.78
N THR A 713 -23.62 -34.11 17.36
CA THR A 713 -23.24 -32.89 16.61
C THR A 713 -21.90 -32.31 17.06
N SER A 714 -20.83 -32.77 16.42
CA SER A 714 -19.43 -32.43 16.70
C SER A 714 -19.12 -30.92 16.70
N ILE A 715 -19.79 -30.13 15.85
CA ILE A 715 -19.65 -28.66 15.83
C ILE A 715 -20.00 -28.03 17.19
N PHE A 716 -21.05 -28.52 17.85
CA PHE A 716 -21.45 -28.01 19.16
C PHE A 716 -20.52 -28.50 20.26
N GLN A 717 -20.14 -29.78 20.23
CA GLN A 717 -19.15 -30.33 21.16
C GLN A 717 -17.84 -29.53 21.11
N ASN A 718 -17.30 -29.26 19.91
CA ASN A 718 -16.08 -28.46 19.74
C ASN A 718 -16.22 -27.03 20.28
N SER A 719 -17.37 -26.39 20.03
CA SER A 719 -17.65 -25.05 20.55
C SER A 719 -17.72 -25.03 22.09
N ILE A 720 -18.30 -26.07 22.70
CA ILE A 720 -18.39 -26.24 24.15
C ILE A 720 -16.98 -26.46 24.75
N LEU A 721 -16.18 -27.35 24.16
CA LEU A 721 -14.82 -27.61 24.63
C LEU A 721 -13.93 -26.38 24.50
N ALA A 722 -14.02 -25.63 23.39
CA ALA A 722 -13.34 -24.36 23.23
C ALA A 722 -13.78 -23.34 24.29
N ALA A 723 -15.08 -23.26 24.60
CA ALA A 723 -15.59 -22.39 25.66
C ALA A 723 -15.03 -22.77 27.04
N LEU A 724 -14.96 -24.07 27.36
CA LEU A 724 -14.35 -24.55 28.62
C LEU A 724 -12.86 -24.22 28.71
N ILE A 725 -12.11 -24.34 27.62
CA ILE A 725 -10.68 -23.94 27.59
C ILE A 725 -10.54 -22.44 27.85
N ASN A 726 -11.36 -21.62 27.19
CA ASN A 726 -11.35 -20.16 27.34
C ASN A 726 -11.73 -19.69 28.75
N GLN A 727 -12.46 -20.50 29.55
CA GLN A 727 -12.75 -20.19 30.95
C GLN A 727 -11.48 -20.11 31.81
N GLN A 728 -10.43 -20.89 31.51
CA GLN A 728 -9.15 -20.87 32.23
C GLN A 728 -9.31 -21.01 33.76
N THR A 729 -10.17 -21.91 34.21
CA THR A 729 -10.39 -22.22 35.64
C THR A 729 -10.10 -23.70 35.95
N ARG A 730 -9.86 -24.03 37.22
CA ARG A 730 -9.64 -25.44 37.62
C ARG A 730 -10.87 -26.32 37.39
N SER A 731 -12.06 -25.78 37.66
CA SER A 731 -13.34 -26.48 37.47
C SER A 731 -13.62 -26.73 36.00
N SER A 732 -13.40 -25.75 35.12
CA SER A 732 -13.60 -25.92 33.66
C SER A 732 -12.64 -26.97 33.08
N PHE A 733 -11.36 -26.98 33.47
CA PHE A 733 -10.41 -28.01 33.04
C PHE A 733 -10.74 -29.39 33.61
N SER A 734 -11.33 -29.47 34.81
CA SER A 734 -11.78 -30.75 35.38
C SER A 734 -12.97 -31.31 34.61
N LEU A 735 -13.95 -30.47 34.27
CA LEU A 735 -15.08 -30.87 33.43
C LEU A 735 -14.62 -31.21 32.00
N LEU A 736 -13.73 -30.41 31.41
CA LEU A 736 -13.13 -30.69 30.11
C LEU A 736 -12.51 -32.10 30.10
N LYS A 737 -11.81 -32.46 31.19
CA LYS A 737 -11.23 -33.79 31.35
C LYS A 737 -12.29 -34.88 31.34
N GLU A 738 -13.35 -34.71 32.14
CA GLU A 738 -14.48 -35.64 32.23
C GLU A 738 -15.13 -35.86 30.85
N LEU A 739 -15.50 -34.78 30.15
CA LEU A 739 -16.27 -34.85 28.90
C LEU A 739 -15.47 -35.48 27.76
N ILE A 740 -14.22 -35.05 27.55
CA ILE A 740 -13.41 -35.57 26.44
C ILE A 740 -13.07 -37.06 26.65
N LEU A 741 -12.88 -37.52 27.88
CA LEU A 741 -12.60 -38.94 28.15
C LEU A 741 -13.83 -39.83 28.02
N GLN A 742 -15.01 -39.31 28.33
CA GLN A 742 -16.27 -40.07 28.20
C GLN A 742 -16.75 -40.17 26.75
N ASP A 743 -16.69 -39.07 26.00
CA ASP A 743 -17.21 -38.97 24.63
C ASP A 743 -16.38 -37.97 23.81
N PRO A 744 -15.19 -38.36 23.29
CA PRO A 744 -14.32 -37.47 22.53
C PRO A 744 -14.90 -37.16 21.14
N PRO A 745 -15.02 -35.88 20.73
CA PRO A 745 -15.58 -35.55 19.42
C PRO A 745 -14.63 -35.98 18.30
N VAL A 746 -15.19 -36.61 17.27
CA VAL A 746 -14.47 -37.04 16.06
C VAL A 746 -15.00 -36.25 14.86
N VAL A 747 -14.09 -35.70 14.05
CA VAL A 747 -14.40 -34.80 12.94
C VAL A 747 -13.53 -35.14 11.72
N GLU A 748 -14.06 -34.97 10.51
CA GLU A 748 -13.35 -35.33 9.28
C GLU A 748 -12.15 -34.41 8.98
N ASN A 749 -12.20 -33.14 9.43
CA ASN A 749 -11.18 -32.14 9.13
C ASN A 749 -10.27 -31.84 10.31
N ASN A 750 -8.95 -31.93 10.09
CA ASN A 750 -7.93 -31.58 11.10
C ASN A 750 -8.01 -30.13 11.61
N TYR A 751 -8.63 -29.21 10.86
CA TYR A 751 -8.85 -27.82 11.29
C TYR A 751 -9.84 -27.72 12.46
N ASP A 752 -10.69 -28.72 12.67
CA ASP A 752 -11.70 -28.70 13.72
C ASP A 752 -11.13 -29.07 15.10
N TYR A 753 -9.88 -29.56 15.18
CA TYR A 753 -9.14 -29.82 16.42
C TYR A 753 -8.32 -28.63 16.94
N VAL A 754 -8.42 -27.45 16.31
CA VAL A 754 -7.64 -26.25 16.68
C VAL A 754 -7.89 -25.80 18.12
N PHE A 755 -9.05 -26.10 18.71
CA PHE A 755 -9.34 -25.76 20.11
C PHE A 755 -8.32 -26.38 21.10
N LEU A 756 -7.72 -27.53 20.77
CA LEU A 756 -6.71 -28.19 21.59
C LEU A 756 -5.42 -27.37 21.72
N ASP A 757 -5.13 -26.46 20.77
CA ASP A 757 -3.96 -25.60 20.85
C ASP A 757 -4.06 -24.61 22.02
N GLY A 758 -5.29 -24.18 22.38
CA GLY A 758 -5.56 -23.30 23.52
C GLY A 758 -5.21 -23.91 24.88
N LEU A 759 -5.05 -25.24 24.98
CA LEU A 759 -4.58 -25.90 26.21
C LEU A 759 -3.14 -25.48 26.59
N SER A 760 -2.35 -25.04 25.60
CA SER A 760 -0.98 -24.57 25.84
C SER A 760 -0.93 -23.20 26.53
N ASP A 761 -2.01 -22.41 26.53
CA ASP A 761 -2.03 -21.05 27.08
C ASP A 761 -2.01 -21.04 28.62
N SER A 762 -2.30 -22.17 29.26
CA SER A 762 -2.32 -22.31 30.72
C SER A 762 -1.77 -23.67 31.16
N LEU A 763 -0.46 -23.88 30.99
CA LEU A 763 0.22 -25.14 31.33
C LEU A 763 -0.05 -25.63 32.77
N GLN A 764 -0.16 -24.71 33.74
CA GLN A 764 -0.47 -25.07 35.13
C GLN A 764 -1.86 -25.72 35.28
N LEU A 765 -2.85 -25.29 34.51
CA LEU A 765 -4.19 -25.89 34.51
C LEU A 765 -4.20 -27.18 33.67
N ALA A 766 -3.55 -27.17 32.51
CA ALA A 766 -3.45 -28.31 31.62
C ALA A 766 -2.77 -29.53 32.28
N ARG A 767 -1.89 -29.32 33.27
CA ARG A 767 -1.32 -30.41 34.07
C ARG A 767 -2.38 -31.33 34.69
N ASN A 768 -3.53 -30.80 35.10
CA ASN A 768 -4.59 -31.59 35.75
C ASN A 768 -5.31 -32.58 34.81
N LEU A 769 -5.06 -32.46 33.50
CA LEU A 769 -5.58 -33.36 32.46
C LEU A 769 -4.84 -34.70 32.40
N PHE A 770 -3.63 -34.75 32.97
CA PHE A 770 -2.76 -35.92 32.93
C PHE A 770 -2.71 -36.64 34.29
N PRO A 771 -2.64 -37.98 34.29
CA PRO A 771 -2.32 -38.85 33.16
C PRO A 771 -3.48 -39.25 32.24
N GLU A 772 -4.73 -39.01 32.62
CA GLU A 772 -5.90 -39.62 31.97
C GLU A 772 -6.03 -39.25 30.49
N PHE A 773 -5.64 -38.03 30.09
CA PHE A 773 -5.58 -37.62 28.67
C PHE A 773 -4.68 -38.50 27.80
N LEU A 774 -3.77 -39.29 28.38
CA LEU A 774 -3.00 -40.26 27.62
C LEU A 774 -3.86 -41.38 27.02
N GLU A 775 -5.06 -41.64 27.55
CA GLU A 775 -6.00 -42.60 26.97
C GLU A 775 -6.45 -42.16 25.56
N LEU A 776 -6.54 -40.84 25.32
CA LEU A 776 -6.91 -40.26 24.03
C LEU A 776 -5.85 -40.46 22.95
N THR A 777 -4.63 -40.89 23.31
CA THR A 777 -3.57 -41.19 22.34
C THR A 777 -3.85 -42.42 21.48
N VAL A 778 -4.92 -43.17 21.79
CA VAL A 778 -5.45 -44.24 20.93
C VAL A 778 -6.12 -43.67 19.68
N LEU A 779 -6.62 -42.43 19.73
CA LEU A 779 -7.23 -41.74 18.59
C LEU A 779 -6.14 -41.05 17.75
N GLU A 780 -6.07 -41.37 16.46
CA GLU A 780 -5.00 -40.87 15.57
C GLU A 780 -4.96 -39.34 15.49
N ASP A 781 -6.12 -38.68 15.48
CA ASP A 781 -6.23 -37.23 15.33
C ASP A 781 -5.84 -36.45 16.62
N TYR A 782 -6.10 -37.03 17.79
CA TYR A 782 -5.76 -36.42 19.08
C TYR A 782 -4.29 -36.61 19.44
N LYS A 783 -3.75 -37.78 19.11
CA LYS A 783 -2.43 -38.24 19.57
C LYS A 783 -1.31 -37.20 19.40
N PRO A 784 -1.13 -36.53 18.23
CA PRO A 784 -0.05 -35.55 18.07
C PRO A 784 -0.18 -34.35 19.03
N LYS A 785 -1.39 -33.81 19.19
CA LYS A 785 -1.66 -32.62 20.02
C LYS A 785 -1.51 -32.95 21.51
N ILE A 786 -1.99 -34.11 21.95
CA ILE A 786 -1.85 -34.57 23.33
C ILE A 786 -0.37 -34.80 23.69
N LEU A 787 0.40 -35.48 22.82
CA LEU A 787 1.83 -35.69 23.04
C LEU A 787 2.62 -34.38 23.00
N GLN A 788 2.24 -33.43 22.13
CA GLN A 788 2.83 -32.09 22.11
C GLN A 788 2.59 -31.34 23.43
N LEU A 789 1.36 -31.34 23.93
CA LEU A 789 1.02 -30.71 25.21
C LEU A 789 1.78 -31.37 26.37
N LEU A 790 1.82 -32.71 26.40
CA LEU A 790 2.56 -33.47 27.41
C LEU A 790 4.06 -33.15 27.38
N ALA A 791 4.66 -33.06 26.19
CA ALA A 791 6.07 -32.69 26.02
C ALA A 791 6.35 -31.27 26.53
N LYS A 792 5.48 -30.30 26.24
CA LYS A 792 5.59 -28.93 26.79
C LYS A 792 5.49 -28.91 28.32
N LEU A 793 4.55 -29.68 28.90
CA LEU A 793 4.41 -29.82 30.35
C LEU A 793 5.65 -30.44 31.00
N ALA A 794 6.23 -31.46 30.37
CA ALA A 794 7.43 -32.13 30.85
C ALA A 794 8.65 -31.21 30.78
N ASP A 795 8.86 -30.55 29.64
CA ASP A 795 9.99 -29.63 29.42
C ASP A 795 9.91 -28.39 30.33
N SER A 796 8.70 -27.95 30.67
CA SER A 796 8.45 -26.83 31.60
C SER A 796 8.42 -27.25 33.07
N GLY A 797 8.59 -28.54 33.38
CA GLY A 797 8.63 -29.07 34.74
C GLY A 797 7.29 -29.18 35.47
N TYR A 798 6.16 -29.03 34.78
CA TYR A 798 4.82 -29.16 35.38
C TYR A 798 4.39 -30.62 35.60
N ILE A 799 4.96 -31.58 34.86
CA ILE A 799 4.68 -33.02 35.00
C ILE A 799 5.97 -33.82 35.25
N LYS A 800 5.89 -34.87 36.06
CA LYS A 800 7.02 -35.74 36.42
C LYS A 800 6.98 -37.06 35.62
N PRO A 801 8.12 -37.74 35.44
CA PRO A 801 8.18 -39.01 34.68
C PRO A 801 7.24 -40.09 35.21
N LYS A 802 7.12 -40.20 36.55
CA LYS A 802 6.21 -41.14 37.22
C LYS A 802 4.75 -40.98 36.80
N ASP A 803 4.36 -39.77 36.38
CA ASP A 803 2.99 -39.48 36.00
C ASP A 803 2.60 -40.16 34.68
N TYR A 804 3.54 -40.41 33.76
CA TYR A 804 3.25 -41.03 32.45
C TYR A 804 4.06 -42.31 32.20
N GLU A 805 4.73 -42.84 33.22
CA GLU A 805 5.57 -44.05 33.15
C GLU A 805 4.78 -45.29 32.68
N SER A 806 3.50 -45.41 33.03
CA SER A 806 2.64 -46.50 32.54
C SER A 806 2.45 -46.50 31.02
N TYR A 807 2.60 -45.34 30.37
CA TYR A 807 2.53 -45.16 28.92
C TYR A 807 3.90 -45.25 28.24
N PHE A 808 4.96 -45.52 29.00
CA PHE A 808 6.34 -45.59 28.50
C PHE A 808 6.46 -46.44 27.23
N TYR A 809 5.91 -47.67 27.22
CA TYR A 809 6.04 -48.57 26.07
C TYR A 809 5.37 -48.04 24.80
N LYS A 810 4.25 -47.31 24.94
CA LYS A 810 3.56 -46.68 23.80
C LYS A 810 4.40 -45.54 23.22
N ILE A 811 4.85 -44.61 24.07
CA ILE A 811 5.72 -43.49 23.67
C ILE A 811 7.03 -44.02 23.07
N TYR A 812 7.60 -45.05 23.67
CA TYR A 812 8.82 -45.71 23.18
C TYR A 812 8.61 -46.35 21.81
N PHE A 813 7.48 -47.04 21.59
CA PHE A 813 7.16 -47.62 20.30
C PHE A 813 6.95 -46.54 19.23
N ASP A 814 6.23 -45.47 19.55
CA ASP A 814 6.04 -44.31 18.66
C ASP A 814 7.37 -43.65 18.30
N ALA A 815 8.24 -43.45 19.28
CA ALA A 815 9.59 -42.96 19.06
C ALA A 815 10.40 -43.88 18.14
N LYS A 816 10.24 -45.21 18.25
CA LYS A 816 10.86 -46.17 17.33
C LYS A 816 10.31 -46.06 15.91
N VAL A 817 9.01 -45.85 15.75
CA VAL A 817 8.38 -45.66 14.43
C VAL A 817 8.91 -44.38 13.79
N GLU A 818 8.91 -43.27 14.53
CA GLU A 818 9.44 -42.00 14.05
C GLU A 818 10.96 -42.07 13.79
N LEU A 819 11.72 -42.77 14.64
CA LEU A 819 13.13 -43.05 14.39
C LEU A 819 13.32 -43.87 13.11
N LYS A 820 12.52 -44.91 12.84
CA LYS A 820 12.60 -45.68 11.60
C LYS A 820 12.31 -44.81 10.38
N LYS A 821 11.30 -43.93 10.45
CA LYS A 821 11.02 -42.94 9.41
C LYS A 821 12.22 -42.02 9.19
N GLN A 822 12.84 -41.54 10.27
CA GLN A 822 14.05 -40.72 10.17
C GLN A 822 15.24 -41.49 9.59
N LEU A 823 15.47 -42.74 9.99
CA LEU A 823 16.54 -43.59 9.43
C LEU A 823 16.31 -43.87 7.94
N SER A 824 15.06 -44.00 7.49
CA SER A 824 14.73 -44.10 6.06
C SER A 824 15.08 -42.80 5.33
N LYS A 825 14.82 -41.62 5.94
CA LYS A 825 15.27 -40.33 5.39
C LYS A 825 16.79 -40.25 5.34
N ASP A 826 17.49 -40.70 6.38
CA ASP A 826 18.95 -40.75 6.43
C ASP A 826 19.53 -41.67 5.33
N GLY A 827 18.87 -42.80 5.05
CA GLY A 827 19.21 -43.68 3.93
C GLY A 827 19.11 -42.98 2.58
N LYS A 828 18.01 -42.24 2.34
CA LYS A 828 17.85 -41.42 1.13
C LYS A 828 18.91 -40.32 1.02
N LEU A 829 19.27 -39.69 2.14
CA LEU A 829 20.35 -38.70 2.18
C LEU A 829 21.70 -39.32 1.80
N MET A 830 22.01 -40.53 2.28
CA MET A 830 23.22 -41.26 1.89
C MET A 830 23.20 -41.65 0.40
N GLU A 831 22.08 -42.17 -0.12
CA GLU A 831 21.94 -42.46 -1.56
C GLU A 831 22.19 -41.20 -2.41
N ALA A 832 21.68 -40.05 -1.96
CA ALA A 832 21.90 -38.77 -2.62
C ALA A 832 23.31 -38.19 -2.40
N GLU A 833 24.10 -38.68 -1.44
CA GLU A 833 25.53 -38.37 -1.30
C GLU A 833 26.35 -39.23 -2.27
N PHE A 834 26.12 -40.55 -2.30
CA PHE A 834 26.78 -41.47 -3.23
C PHE A 834 26.55 -41.11 -4.71
N LYS A 835 25.32 -40.76 -5.08
CA LYS A 835 25.02 -40.32 -6.46
C LYS A 835 25.73 -39.02 -6.88
N LYS A 836 26.22 -38.21 -5.93
CA LYS A 836 27.02 -37.00 -6.26
C LYS A 836 28.48 -37.32 -6.49
N GLU A 837 29.02 -38.38 -5.89
CA GLU A 837 30.40 -38.83 -6.11
C GLU A 837 30.58 -39.48 -7.49
N ASP A 838 29.51 -40.08 -8.06
CA ASP A 838 29.50 -40.73 -9.38
C ASP A 838 29.22 -39.81 -10.59
N GLY A 839 29.28 -38.48 -10.41
CA GLY A 839 29.28 -37.52 -11.54
C GLY A 839 27.99 -37.35 -12.35
N ASN A 840 26.90 -38.06 -12.04
CA ASN A 840 25.62 -37.93 -12.76
C ASN A 840 24.69 -36.92 -12.10
N SER A 841 24.65 -35.69 -12.63
CA SER A 841 23.71 -34.65 -12.20
C SER A 841 22.31 -34.89 -12.79
N VAL A 842 21.45 -35.63 -12.07
CA VAL A 842 20.01 -35.62 -12.32
C VAL A 842 19.31 -34.80 -11.23
N MET A 843 18.42 -33.92 -11.67
CA MET A 843 17.55 -33.06 -10.87
C MET A 843 16.94 -33.78 -9.67
N GLU A 844 17.02 -33.19 -8.49
CA GLU A 844 16.13 -33.52 -7.38
C GLU A 844 15.53 -32.25 -6.77
N ASN A 845 14.31 -32.00 -7.20
CA ASN A 845 13.37 -31.03 -6.68
C ASN A 845 12.72 -31.61 -5.40
N TYR A 846 13.52 -31.88 -4.35
CA TYR A 846 13.03 -32.45 -3.08
C TYR A 846 12.99 -31.45 -1.90
N ASN A 847 13.09 -30.13 -2.18
CA ASN A 847 13.01 -29.09 -1.14
C ASN A 847 11.78 -28.16 -1.29
N THR A 848 10.68 -28.66 -1.85
CA THR A 848 9.36 -28.03 -1.74
C THR A 848 8.48 -28.79 -0.74
N TYR A 849 8.97 -28.97 0.50
CA TYR A 849 8.06 -29.17 1.62
C TYR A 849 8.59 -28.45 2.86
N ASP A 850 7.89 -27.35 3.17
CA ASP A 850 7.73 -26.77 4.50
C ASP A 850 8.92 -25.99 5.09
N TYR A 851 9.23 -24.82 4.49
CA TYR A 851 10.20 -23.86 5.01
C TYR A 851 9.55 -22.62 5.63
N ASN A 852 8.43 -22.81 6.34
CA ASN A 852 7.82 -21.79 7.20
C ASN A 852 7.87 -22.19 8.69
N ASN A 853 8.92 -22.89 9.13
CA ASN A 853 9.04 -23.32 10.53
C ASN A 853 10.40 -22.96 11.15
N TYR A 854 10.62 -21.66 11.34
CA TYR A 854 11.43 -21.17 12.48
C TYR A 854 10.61 -21.11 13.79
N ASN A 855 9.38 -21.63 13.78
CA ASN A 855 8.65 -21.92 15.00
C ASN A 855 9.09 -23.28 15.54
N TYR A 856 9.78 -23.26 16.69
CA TYR A 856 10.10 -24.44 17.51
C TYR A 856 8.84 -25.23 17.99
N ASN A 857 7.64 -24.96 17.45
CA ASN A 857 6.36 -25.32 18.06
C ASN A 857 5.26 -25.82 17.10
N LYS A 858 5.57 -26.31 15.89
CA LYS A 858 4.57 -27.03 15.05
C LYS A 858 4.94 -28.51 14.89
N ASN A 859 4.21 -29.37 15.60
CA ASN A 859 4.17 -30.85 15.56
C ASN A 859 5.40 -31.60 15.00
N ASP A 860 6.51 -31.60 15.75
CA ASP A 860 7.56 -32.60 15.57
C ASP A 860 7.36 -33.76 16.55
N ASN A 861 6.64 -34.79 16.09
CA ASN A 861 6.35 -35.99 16.88
C ASN A 861 7.62 -36.68 17.38
N LEU A 862 8.70 -36.69 16.59
CA LEU A 862 9.97 -37.32 16.97
C LEU A 862 10.60 -36.58 18.15
N TYR A 863 10.63 -35.24 18.09
CA TYR A 863 11.16 -34.44 19.19
C TYR A 863 10.29 -34.51 20.44
N ASN A 864 8.97 -34.40 20.32
CA ASN A 864 8.04 -34.51 21.44
C ASN A 864 8.23 -35.85 22.17
N ASN A 865 8.29 -36.96 21.43
CA ASN A 865 8.54 -38.28 22.02
C ASN A 865 9.90 -38.37 22.71
N ALA A 866 10.95 -37.78 22.13
CA ALA A 866 12.27 -37.79 22.75
C ALA A 866 12.31 -36.98 24.06
N VAL A 867 11.65 -35.81 24.13
CA VAL A 867 11.52 -35.05 25.38
C VAL A 867 10.90 -35.92 26.47
N LEU A 868 9.87 -36.68 26.14
CA LEU A 868 9.18 -37.58 27.08
C LEU A 868 10.00 -38.82 27.47
N LEU A 869 10.86 -39.33 26.58
CA LEU A 869 11.72 -40.47 26.89
C LEU A 869 13.00 -40.09 27.66
N MET A 870 13.41 -38.82 27.61
CA MET A 870 14.66 -38.36 28.21
C MET A 870 14.84 -38.74 29.69
N PRO A 871 13.81 -38.67 30.56
CA PRO A 871 13.96 -39.05 31.96
C PRO A 871 14.27 -40.54 32.19
N PHE A 872 13.97 -41.41 31.22
CA PHE A 872 14.24 -42.84 31.28
C PHE A 872 15.59 -43.23 30.67
N TYR A 873 16.38 -42.25 30.22
CA TYR A 873 17.63 -42.45 29.49
C TYR A 873 18.67 -43.29 30.26
N ASP A 874 18.88 -43.00 31.56
CA ASP A 874 19.92 -43.69 32.35
C ASP A 874 19.52 -45.12 32.75
N ASN A 875 18.22 -45.35 32.96
CA ASN A 875 17.69 -46.58 33.54
C ASN A 875 17.17 -47.57 32.48
N ASN A 876 17.03 -47.15 31.22
CA ASN A 876 16.55 -48.01 30.14
C ASN A 876 17.53 -48.04 28.95
N PRO A 877 18.31 -49.13 28.79
CA PRO A 877 19.27 -49.27 27.69
C PRO A 877 18.64 -49.15 26.29
N ALA A 878 17.36 -49.47 26.15
CA ALA A 878 16.65 -49.39 24.88
C ALA A 878 16.34 -47.93 24.48
N VAL A 879 16.03 -47.08 25.46
CA VAL A 879 15.88 -45.62 25.26
C VAL A 879 17.21 -45.00 24.86
N LYS A 880 18.28 -45.35 25.58
CA LYS A 880 19.64 -44.89 25.24
C LYS A 880 19.99 -45.18 23.77
N LYS A 881 19.67 -46.39 23.28
CA LYS A 881 19.86 -46.76 21.86
C LYS A 881 19.09 -45.89 20.86
N ILE A 882 17.94 -45.31 21.23
CA ILE A 882 17.21 -44.37 20.36
C ILE A 882 18.02 -43.09 20.20
N PHE A 883 18.44 -42.50 21.32
CA PHE A 883 19.24 -41.26 21.31
C PHE A 883 20.61 -41.47 20.67
N ASP A 884 21.27 -42.60 20.93
CA ASP A 884 22.55 -42.96 20.30
C ASP A 884 22.43 -42.96 18.77
N LYS A 885 21.27 -43.35 18.22
CA LYS A 885 20.98 -43.30 16.77
C LYS A 885 20.61 -41.91 16.28
N LEU A 886 19.81 -41.14 17.04
CA LEU A 886 19.39 -39.79 16.64
C LEU A 886 20.55 -38.79 16.60
N VAL A 887 21.47 -38.90 17.55
CA VAL A 887 22.63 -38.01 17.67
C VAL A 887 23.67 -38.23 16.56
N VAL A 888 23.68 -39.42 15.94
CA VAL A 888 24.53 -39.75 14.79
C VAL A 888 23.75 -39.79 13.47
N SER A 889 22.53 -39.25 13.44
CA SER A 889 21.69 -39.15 12.23
C SER A 889 22.45 -38.48 11.09
N LYS A 890 22.13 -38.81 9.84
CA LYS A 890 22.74 -38.14 8.68
C LYS A 890 22.18 -36.74 8.43
N ASP A 891 21.03 -36.42 9.00
CA ASP A 891 20.47 -35.07 9.00
C ASP A 891 21.11 -34.20 10.11
N PRO A 892 21.89 -33.15 9.75
CA PRO A 892 22.54 -32.29 10.73
C PRO A 892 21.57 -31.53 11.64
N LYS A 893 20.35 -31.23 11.18
CA LYS A 893 19.34 -30.55 12.01
C LYS A 893 18.82 -31.48 13.10
N VAL A 894 18.63 -32.75 12.77
CA VAL A 894 18.28 -33.81 13.73
C VAL A 894 19.41 -34.00 14.74
N GLN A 895 20.66 -34.15 14.27
CA GLN A 895 21.83 -34.24 15.15
C GLN A 895 21.90 -33.06 16.13
N LEU A 896 21.80 -31.83 15.63
CA LEU A 896 21.78 -30.61 16.45
C LEU A 896 20.67 -30.65 17.51
N LYS A 897 19.44 -30.95 17.09
CA LYS A 897 18.25 -30.95 17.95
C LYS A 897 18.37 -31.96 19.09
N PHE A 898 18.85 -33.18 18.82
CA PHE A 898 18.94 -34.22 19.84
C PHE A 898 20.21 -34.14 20.68
N ALA A 899 21.33 -33.66 20.11
CA ALA A 899 22.54 -33.37 20.89
C ALA A 899 22.29 -32.25 21.92
N THR A 900 21.57 -31.19 21.52
CA THR A 900 21.21 -30.09 22.42
C THR A 900 20.20 -30.52 23.48
N LEU A 901 19.23 -31.37 23.14
CA LEU A 901 18.30 -31.96 24.11
C LEU A 901 19.03 -32.80 25.18
N LEU A 902 20.01 -33.62 24.79
CA LEU A 902 20.85 -34.38 25.71
C LEU A 902 21.67 -33.46 26.63
N LEU A 903 22.33 -32.45 26.06
CA LEU A 903 23.12 -31.48 26.86
C LEU A 903 22.26 -30.70 27.84
N LYS A 904 21.06 -30.26 27.43
CA LYS A 904 20.09 -29.56 28.29
C LYS A 904 19.71 -30.41 29.51
N ASN A 905 19.72 -31.74 29.35
CA ASN A 905 19.42 -32.71 30.41
C ASN A 905 20.68 -33.32 31.07
N ASN A 906 21.82 -32.62 31.00
CA ASN A 906 23.09 -33.02 31.60
C ASN A 906 23.63 -34.39 31.14
N LYS A 907 23.26 -34.85 29.93
CA LYS A 907 23.78 -36.08 29.33
C LYS A 907 25.03 -35.80 28.52
N GLN A 908 25.96 -36.77 28.51
CA GLN A 908 27.20 -36.64 27.75
C GLN A 908 26.95 -36.85 26.26
N VAL A 909 27.51 -35.96 25.45
CA VAL A 909 27.55 -36.06 23.99
C VAL A 909 29.02 -35.91 23.58
N LYS A 910 29.49 -36.73 22.64
CA LYS A 910 30.89 -36.68 22.19
C LYS A 910 31.18 -35.33 21.52
N ASP A 911 32.29 -34.70 21.89
CA ASP A 911 32.70 -33.40 21.32
C ASP A 911 32.92 -33.47 19.79
N SER A 912 33.20 -34.65 19.25
CA SER A 912 33.30 -34.89 17.81
C SER A 912 32.02 -34.54 17.04
N ILE A 913 30.84 -34.66 17.68
CA ILE A 913 29.56 -34.32 17.06
C ILE A 913 29.42 -32.79 16.93
N PHE A 914 29.77 -32.04 17.98
CA PHE A 914 29.75 -30.57 17.91
C PHE A 914 30.78 -30.04 16.93
N LYS A 915 31.95 -30.70 16.85
CA LYS A 915 32.94 -30.41 15.80
C LYS A 915 32.35 -30.65 14.41
N GLN A 916 31.79 -31.84 14.15
CA GLN A 916 31.16 -32.16 12.85
C GLN A 916 30.03 -31.19 12.47
N LEU A 917 29.20 -30.77 13.44
CA LEU A 917 28.13 -29.80 13.22
C LEU A 917 28.66 -28.40 12.95
N ALA A 918 29.72 -27.97 13.65
CA ALA A 918 30.34 -26.67 13.44
C ALA A 918 31.17 -26.60 12.14
N ASP A 919 31.73 -27.74 11.69
CA ASP A 919 32.43 -27.84 10.41
C ASP A 919 31.49 -27.50 9.24
N LYS A 920 30.19 -27.82 9.37
CA LYS A 920 29.13 -27.46 8.42
C LYS A 920 28.67 -26.02 8.63
N SER A 921 29.11 -25.12 7.73
CA SER A 921 28.85 -23.68 7.85
C SER A 921 27.36 -23.32 7.92
N GLU A 922 26.50 -24.09 7.26
CA GLU A 922 25.05 -23.92 7.24
C GLU A 922 24.34 -24.28 8.56
N ILE A 923 24.99 -25.05 9.44
CA ILE A 923 24.45 -25.43 10.76
C ILE A 923 25.17 -24.70 11.90
N ARG A 924 26.39 -24.23 11.66
CA ARG A 924 27.24 -23.59 12.68
C ARG A 924 26.52 -22.46 13.44
N ALA A 925 25.77 -21.61 12.75
CA ALA A 925 24.98 -20.54 13.34
C ALA A 925 23.87 -21.06 14.28
N ASP A 926 23.16 -22.09 13.85
CA ASP A 926 22.09 -22.71 14.63
C ASP A 926 22.66 -23.44 15.84
N LEU A 927 23.82 -24.10 15.69
CA LEU A 927 24.56 -24.72 16.79
C LEU A 927 24.95 -23.71 17.85
N TYR A 928 25.59 -22.60 17.46
CA TYR A 928 25.99 -21.55 18.40
C TYR A 928 24.76 -21.02 19.17
N THR A 929 23.69 -20.69 18.43
CA THR A 929 22.43 -20.19 19.01
C THR A 929 21.81 -21.20 19.99
N ALA A 930 21.75 -22.48 19.62
CA ALA A 930 21.17 -23.53 20.44
C ALA A 930 21.99 -23.78 21.72
N LEU A 931 23.32 -23.82 21.63
CA LEU A 931 24.20 -23.97 22.79
C LEU A 931 24.14 -22.77 23.73
N GLN A 932 24.06 -21.55 23.21
CA GLN A 932 23.90 -20.35 24.03
C GLN A 932 22.57 -20.36 24.80
N LYS A 933 21.45 -20.74 24.16
CA LYS A 933 20.14 -20.84 24.81
C LYS A 933 20.14 -21.78 26.02
N ILE A 934 20.90 -22.87 25.96
CA ILE A 934 21.04 -23.83 27.07
C ILE A 934 22.26 -23.57 27.96
N LYS A 935 22.95 -22.43 27.78
CA LYS A 935 24.16 -22.03 28.52
C LYS A 935 25.31 -23.04 28.46
N ARG A 936 25.51 -23.69 27.30
CA ARG A 936 26.56 -24.69 27.05
C ARG A 936 27.51 -24.32 25.90
N LEU A 937 27.88 -23.04 25.81
CA LEU A 937 28.87 -22.57 24.83
C LEU A 937 30.27 -23.17 25.05
N ASP A 938 30.53 -23.78 26.21
CA ASP A 938 31.74 -24.61 26.45
C ASP A 938 31.88 -25.77 25.46
N LYS A 939 30.78 -26.20 24.83
CA LYS A 939 30.76 -27.25 23.81
C LYS A 939 30.90 -26.74 22.38
N PHE A 940 30.92 -25.43 22.17
CA PHE A 940 31.14 -24.87 20.85
C PHE A 940 32.64 -24.92 20.52
N PRO A 941 33.06 -25.48 19.37
CA PRO A 941 34.48 -25.64 19.06
C PRO A 941 35.24 -24.31 19.02
N ALA A 942 36.36 -24.23 19.76
CA ALA A 942 37.15 -23.01 19.89
C ALA A 942 37.62 -22.43 18.54
N THR A 943 37.92 -23.29 17.55
CA THR A 943 38.31 -22.89 16.19
C THR A 943 37.30 -21.96 15.51
N TYR A 944 36.00 -22.15 15.79
CA TYR A 944 34.92 -21.37 15.19
C TYR A 944 34.38 -20.28 16.12
N ASN A 945 34.87 -20.23 17.36
CA ASN A 945 34.39 -19.31 18.40
C ASN A 945 35.03 -17.92 18.26
N ASN A 946 34.88 -17.29 17.10
CA ASN A 946 35.34 -15.95 16.80
C ASN A 946 34.31 -15.22 15.92
N GLN A 947 34.33 -13.89 15.93
CA GLN A 947 33.34 -13.08 15.22
C GLN A 947 33.30 -13.33 13.70
N LEU A 948 34.46 -13.53 13.06
CA LEU A 948 34.53 -13.73 11.60
C LEU A 948 33.77 -15.01 11.19
N GLU A 949 34.03 -16.12 11.88
CA GLU A 949 33.42 -17.41 11.55
C GLU A 949 31.94 -17.48 11.94
N VAL A 950 31.52 -16.73 12.96
CA VAL A 950 30.11 -16.55 13.31
C VAL A 950 29.39 -15.66 12.29
N ALA A 951 30.00 -14.54 11.89
CA ALA A 951 29.46 -13.66 10.84
C ALA A 951 29.26 -14.42 9.52
N ARG A 952 30.24 -15.25 9.14
CA ARG A 952 30.16 -16.13 7.96
C ARG A 952 29.00 -17.12 8.09
N ALA A 953 28.86 -17.76 9.25
CA ALA A 953 27.78 -18.72 9.48
C ALA A 953 26.39 -18.07 9.46
N PHE A 954 26.24 -16.88 10.05
CA PHE A 954 24.98 -16.14 9.98
C PHE A 954 24.62 -15.76 8.56
N LEU A 955 25.59 -15.31 7.77
CA LEU A 955 25.38 -15.01 6.36
C LEU A 955 24.91 -16.25 5.61
N ILE A 956 25.61 -17.38 5.75
CA ILE A 956 25.25 -18.64 5.08
C ILE A 956 23.86 -19.12 5.50
N GLY A 957 23.49 -18.94 6.77
CA GLY A 957 22.18 -19.34 7.30
C GLY A 957 21.02 -18.37 7.01
N CYS A 958 21.25 -17.20 6.39
CA CYS A 958 20.19 -16.19 6.25
C CYS A 958 19.27 -16.35 5.03
N LYS A 959 19.70 -17.06 3.97
CA LYS A 959 18.89 -17.31 2.76
C LYS A 959 18.82 -18.80 2.42
N ASN A 960 17.67 -19.21 1.91
CA ASN A 960 17.39 -20.60 1.48
C ASN A 960 17.98 -20.91 0.08
N TYR A 961 19.23 -20.56 -0.20
CA TYR A 961 19.87 -21.08 -1.42
C TYR A 961 20.01 -22.60 -1.29
N THR A 962 19.64 -23.31 -2.35
CA THR A 962 19.66 -24.77 -2.37
C THR A 962 21.08 -25.36 -2.27
N LYS A 963 22.14 -24.54 -2.46
CA LYS A 963 23.51 -24.71 -1.93
C LYS A 963 24.39 -23.49 -2.27
N ILE A 964 25.05 -22.93 -1.27
CA ILE A 964 26.20 -22.03 -1.47
C ILE A 964 27.40 -22.88 -1.92
N ASP A 965 28.12 -22.41 -2.93
CA ASP A 965 29.34 -23.05 -3.44
C ASP A 965 30.57 -22.61 -2.63
N SER A 966 30.76 -21.29 -2.52
CA SER A 966 31.93 -20.70 -1.85
C SER A 966 31.60 -19.36 -1.20
N THR A 967 32.34 -19.02 -0.13
CA THR A 967 32.30 -17.71 0.54
C THR A 967 33.72 -17.24 0.86
N VAL A 968 34.04 -15.99 0.56
CA VAL A 968 35.36 -15.40 0.76
C VAL A 968 35.21 -14.10 1.56
N PHE A 969 36.03 -13.94 2.61
CA PHE A 969 36.04 -12.72 3.42
C PHE A 969 36.76 -11.61 2.68
N MET A 970 36.15 -10.43 2.62
CA MET A 970 36.63 -9.28 1.84
C MET A 970 37.13 -8.12 2.69
N GLY A 971 36.68 -8.04 3.95
CA GLY A 971 37.03 -6.96 4.85
C GLY A 971 35.94 -6.69 5.87
N LYS A 972 36.17 -5.73 6.76
CA LYS A 972 35.18 -5.30 7.74
C LYS A 972 35.22 -3.79 7.91
N THR A 973 34.10 -3.19 8.29
CA THR A 973 33.98 -1.76 8.56
C THR A 973 33.14 -1.52 9.79
N ALA A 974 33.37 -0.39 10.47
CA ALA A 974 32.43 0.09 11.47
C ALA A 974 31.13 0.55 10.80
N ALA A 975 30.02 0.32 11.47
CA ALA A 975 28.71 0.86 11.10
C ALA A 975 27.87 1.10 12.36
N SER A 976 26.80 1.88 12.21
CA SER A 976 25.84 2.10 13.28
C SER A 976 24.43 2.00 12.74
N TYR A 977 23.53 1.40 13.52
CA TYR A 977 22.11 1.33 13.25
C TYR A 977 21.33 1.37 14.56
N ASN A 978 20.28 2.19 14.61
CA ASN A 978 19.42 2.38 15.78
C ASN A 978 20.20 2.59 17.09
N LEU A 979 21.12 3.57 17.09
CA LEU A 979 22.02 3.93 18.21
C LEU A 979 22.99 2.82 18.67
N LYS A 980 23.00 1.65 18.03
CA LYS A 980 24.03 0.61 18.26
C LYS A 980 25.16 0.80 17.26
N SER A 981 26.39 0.85 17.75
CA SER A 981 27.61 0.82 16.94
C SER A 981 28.24 -0.57 16.99
N GLY A 982 28.91 -0.94 15.92
CA GLY A 982 29.56 -2.24 15.82
C GLY A 982 30.26 -2.43 14.48
N VAL A 983 30.60 -3.68 14.21
CA VAL A 983 31.39 -4.08 13.04
C VAL A 983 30.54 -4.89 12.08
N VAL A 984 30.71 -4.60 10.79
CA VAL A 984 30.07 -5.29 9.68
C VAL A 984 31.15 -5.99 8.86
N TYR A 985 30.96 -7.27 8.61
CA TYR A 985 31.86 -8.12 7.84
C TYR A 985 31.34 -8.27 6.40
N PHE A 986 32.24 -8.09 5.45
CA PHE A 986 31.99 -8.22 4.02
C PHE A 986 32.46 -9.57 3.50
N PHE A 987 31.60 -10.22 2.73
CA PHE A 987 31.88 -11.50 2.11
C PHE A 987 31.44 -11.47 0.65
N LYS A 988 32.25 -12.02 -0.26
CA LYS A 988 31.72 -12.43 -1.57
C LYS A 988 31.29 -13.89 -1.50
N TYR A 989 30.17 -14.22 -2.12
CA TYR A 989 29.64 -15.58 -2.15
C TYR A 989 29.24 -16.00 -3.56
N LYS A 990 29.30 -17.31 -3.84
CA LYS A 990 28.88 -17.92 -5.09
C LYS A 990 27.82 -18.99 -4.82
N VAL A 991 26.75 -19.02 -5.60
CA VAL A 991 25.68 -20.02 -5.50
C VAL A 991 25.99 -21.17 -6.47
N LYS A 992 25.70 -22.42 -6.11
CA LYS A 992 25.93 -23.54 -7.03
C LYS A 992 25.13 -23.36 -8.32
N LYS A 993 25.78 -23.63 -9.46
CA LYS A 993 25.26 -23.45 -10.84
C LYS A 993 25.09 -22.00 -11.30
N GLU A 994 25.55 -21.03 -10.52
CA GLU A 994 25.71 -19.65 -10.96
C GLU A 994 27.21 -19.35 -11.03
N ASP A 995 27.63 -18.57 -12.02
CA ASP A 995 29.04 -18.23 -12.18
C ASP A 995 29.47 -16.94 -11.47
N ASP A 996 28.51 -16.10 -11.11
CA ASP A 996 28.75 -14.76 -10.60
C ASP A 996 29.07 -14.74 -9.10
N TRP A 997 30.08 -13.96 -8.71
CA TRP A 997 30.28 -13.58 -7.33
C TRP A 997 29.26 -12.53 -6.90
N LYS A 998 28.66 -12.72 -5.73
CA LYS A 998 27.64 -11.84 -5.15
C LYS A 998 28.07 -11.24 -3.81
N ILE A 999 27.47 -10.12 -3.43
CA ILE A 999 27.80 -9.36 -2.22
C ILE A 999 27.01 -9.89 -1.00
N GLY A 1000 27.72 -10.33 0.02
CA GLY A 1000 27.20 -10.71 1.33
C GLY A 1000 27.69 -9.77 2.44
N ILE A 1001 26.78 -9.40 3.33
CA ILE A 1001 27.02 -8.45 4.43
C ILE A 1001 26.52 -9.11 5.72
N SER A 1002 27.34 -9.13 6.77
CA SER A 1002 26.99 -9.76 8.05
C SER A 1002 27.45 -8.91 9.24
N GLY A 1003 26.49 -8.51 10.06
CA GLY A 1003 26.63 -7.67 11.24
C GLY A 1003 25.27 -7.46 11.91
N LEU A 1004 25.07 -6.49 12.78
CA LEU A 1004 26.07 -5.64 13.42
C LEU A 1004 26.65 -6.40 14.63
N LEU A 1005 27.94 -6.75 14.58
CA LEU A 1005 28.60 -7.44 15.70
C LEU A 1005 29.24 -6.43 16.67
N PRO A 1006 29.40 -6.77 17.97
CA PRO A 1006 30.02 -5.87 18.95
C PRO A 1006 31.42 -5.41 18.53
N GLU A 1007 31.81 -4.21 18.94
CA GLU A 1007 33.17 -3.67 18.66
C GLU A 1007 34.27 -4.48 19.36
N ASP A 1008 33.98 -5.04 20.55
CA ASP A 1008 34.89 -5.98 21.22
C ASP A 1008 34.86 -7.33 20.49
N GLU A 1009 35.96 -7.64 19.80
CA GLU A 1009 36.14 -8.87 19.02
C GLU A 1009 36.00 -10.16 19.86
N LYS A 1010 36.13 -10.07 21.19
CA LYS A 1010 35.94 -11.20 22.10
C LYS A 1010 34.47 -11.49 22.40
N VAL A 1011 33.58 -10.55 22.12
CA VAL A 1011 32.14 -10.68 22.37
C VAL A 1011 31.43 -11.07 21.08
N ILE A 1012 30.73 -12.20 21.12
CA ILE A 1012 29.90 -12.68 20.02
C ILE A 1012 28.43 -12.41 20.35
N SER A 1013 27.75 -11.67 19.47
CA SER A 1013 26.30 -11.46 19.53
C SER A 1013 25.57 -12.47 18.65
N ILE A 1014 24.37 -12.88 19.07
CA ILE A 1014 23.42 -13.65 18.24
C ILE A 1014 22.40 -12.77 17.53
N GLU A 1015 22.45 -11.45 17.74
CA GLU A 1015 21.57 -10.52 17.03
C GLU A 1015 21.91 -10.51 15.54
N LYS A 1016 20.94 -10.87 14.70
CA LYS A 1016 21.05 -10.89 13.23
C LYS A 1016 20.57 -9.58 12.62
N THR A 1017 21.04 -8.44 13.14
CA THR A 1017 20.50 -7.11 12.81
C THR A 1017 20.76 -6.71 11.36
N LEU A 1018 21.94 -7.04 10.80
CA LEU A 1018 22.39 -6.66 9.46
C LEU A 1018 23.04 -7.87 8.75
N VAL A 1019 22.24 -8.92 8.50
CA VAL A 1019 22.71 -10.15 7.85
C VAL A 1019 21.97 -10.34 6.53
N PHE A 1020 22.67 -10.07 5.43
CA PHE A 1020 22.10 -10.02 4.08
C PHE A 1020 22.99 -10.69 3.04
N MET A 1021 22.45 -11.71 2.38
CA MET A 1021 22.90 -12.12 1.05
C MET A 1021 22.13 -11.29 0.02
N THR A 1022 22.80 -10.33 -0.61
CA THR A 1022 22.12 -9.21 -1.30
C THR A 1022 21.64 -9.52 -2.71
N ASP A 1023 22.04 -10.66 -3.29
CA ASP A 1023 21.88 -11.00 -4.71
C ASP A 1023 22.55 -10.03 -5.70
N LYS A 1024 23.32 -9.04 -5.23
CA LYS A 1024 24.08 -8.14 -6.10
C LYS A 1024 25.35 -8.79 -6.59
N LYS A 1025 25.45 -8.93 -7.91
CA LYS A 1025 26.67 -9.37 -8.59
C LYS A 1025 27.76 -8.32 -8.40
N LEU A 1026 28.98 -8.77 -8.10
CA LEU A 1026 30.16 -7.93 -8.18
C LEU A 1026 30.44 -7.62 -9.65
N LYS A 1027 30.72 -6.35 -9.94
CA LYS A 1027 31.17 -5.91 -11.27
C LYS A 1027 32.68 -5.85 -11.34
N ASP A 1028 33.25 -6.11 -12.51
CA ASP A 1028 34.70 -6.12 -12.73
C ASP A 1028 35.28 -4.72 -13.00
N ASP A 1029 34.42 -3.73 -13.34
CA ASP A 1029 34.82 -2.37 -13.72
C ASP A 1029 34.98 -1.40 -12.54
N GLU A 1030 34.67 -1.84 -11.32
CA GLU A 1030 34.74 -1.04 -10.08
C GLU A 1030 35.48 -1.81 -8.97
N PRO A 1031 36.29 -1.16 -8.11
CA PRO A 1031 36.95 -1.84 -6.99
C PRO A 1031 35.96 -2.57 -6.07
N GLU A 1032 36.17 -3.87 -5.81
CA GLU A 1032 35.24 -4.73 -5.05
C GLU A 1032 34.81 -4.07 -3.72
N ILE A 1033 35.76 -3.49 -2.96
CA ILE A 1033 35.49 -2.88 -1.65
C ILE A 1033 34.51 -1.69 -1.71
N ASN A 1034 34.56 -0.90 -2.79
CA ASN A 1034 33.66 0.24 -2.96
C ASN A 1034 32.22 -0.23 -3.16
N GLN A 1035 32.04 -1.33 -3.90
CA GLN A 1035 30.73 -1.95 -4.10
C GLN A 1035 30.14 -2.45 -2.77
N PHE A 1036 30.95 -3.02 -1.87
CA PHE A 1036 30.50 -3.39 -0.52
C PHE A 1036 30.06 -2.19 0.32
N HIS A 1037 30.81 -1.08 0.30
CA HIS A 1037 30.45 0.13 1.04
C HIS A 1037 29.15 0.77 0.49
N GLN A 1038 29.00 0.82 -0.83
CA GLN A 1038 27.77 1.28 -1.46
C GLN A 1038 26.58 0.40 -1.07
N GLN A 1039 26.76 -0.92 -1.09
CA GLN A 1039 25.74 -1.88 -0.73
C GLN A 1039 25.35 -1.78 0.76
N LEU A 1040 26.33 -1.60 1.64
CA LEU A 1040 26.09 -1.37 3.07
C LEU A 1040 25.27 -0.10 3.30
N LYS A 1041 25.64 1.00 2.63
CA LYS A 1041 24.92 2.28 2.72
C LYS A 1041 23.45 2.11 2.31
N GLN A 1042 23.19 1.44 1.20
CA GLN A 1042 21.83 1.18 0.72
C GLN A 1042 21.03 0.34 1.72
N LEU A 1043 21.62 -0.73 2.26
CA LEU A 1043 20.96 -1.56 3.27
C LEU A 1043 20.63 -0.77 4.54
N LEU A 1044 21.58 0.02 5.05
CA LEU A 1044 21.35 0.84 6.25
C LEU A 1044 20.19 1.81 6.04
N ILE A 1045 20.11 2.46 4.87
CA ILE A 1045 18.96 3.32 4.50
C ILE A 1045 17.67 2.51 4.42
N SER A 1046 17.68 1.35 3.74
CA SER A 1046 16.49 0.50 3.58
C SER A 1046 16.00 -0.16 4.88
N MET A 1047 16.81 -0.15 5.94
CA MET A 1047 16.40 -0.61 7.28
C MET A 1047 15.64 0.44 8.08
N HIS A 1048 15.64 1.71 7.67
CA HIS A 1048 14.75 2.73 8.21
C HIS A 1048 13.37 2.61 7.56
N LYS A 1049 12.30 2.84 8.34
CA LYS A 1049 10.92 2.76 7.81
C LYS A 1049 10.72 3.77 6.68
N GLY A 1050 11.25 4.99 6.82
CA GLY A 1050 11.21 6.04 5.81
C GLY A 1050 12.15 5.83 4.62
N GLY A 1051 13.19 4.99 4.75
CA GLY A 1051 14.18 4.72 3.69
C GLY A 1051 13.99 3.38 2.95
N LYS A 1052 13.07 2.53 3.43
CA LYS A 1052 12.84 1.15 2.93
C LYS A 1052 12.81 1.07 1.40
N TYR A 1053 12.03 1.95 0.79
CA TYR A 1053 11.74 1.98 -0.65
C TYR A 1053 12.68 2.89 -1.46
N PHE A 1054 13.64 3.57 -0.82
CA PHE A 1054 14.43 4.62 -1.46
C PHE A 1054 15.26 4.13 -2.66
N TYR A 1055 15.82 2.92 -2.57
CA TYR A 1055 16.62 2.28 -3.63
C TYR A 1055 15.88 1.14 -4.34
N GLU A 1056 14.56 1.01 -4.25
CA GLU A 1056 13.86 -0.20 -4.76
C GLU A 1056 13.94 -0.42 -6.27
N ASN A 1057 14.13 0.63 -7.06
CA ASN A 1057 14.47 0.49 -8.50
C ASN A 1057 15.78 -0.28 -8.73
N THR A 1058 16.55 -0.53 -7.68
CA THR A 1058 17.76 -1.35 -7.70
C THR A 1058 17.54 -2.76 -7.17
N ASN A 1059 16.31 -3.25 -6.94
CA ASN A 1059 15.97 -4.64 -6.54
C ASN A 1059 16.64 -5.12 -5.22
N TYR A 1060 15.97 -4.92 -4.10
CA TYR A 1060 16.10 -5.77 -2.91
C TYR A 1060 14.81 -6.58 -2.83
N GLY A 1061 14.91 -7.91 -2.80
CA GLY A 1061 13.76 -8.83 -2.72
C GLY A 1061 13.03 -8.79 -1.38
N MET A 1062 12.51 -7.63 -1.01
CA MET A 1062 11.37 -7.50 -0.10
C MET A 1062 10.13 -7.53 -0.99
N GLY A 1063 9.14 -8.35 -0.63
CA GLY A 1063 7.96 -8.62 -1.44
C GLY A 1063 7.19 -7.36 -1.85
N TYR A 1064 6.33 -7.55 -2.85
CA TYR A 1064 5.31 -6.62 -3.33
C TYR A 1064 4.91 -5.59 -2.25
N PRO A 1065 4.80 -4.29 -2.60
CA PRO A 1065 4.26 -3.31 -1.67
C PRO A 1065 2.89 -3.81 -1.24
N ASP A 1066 2.73 -4.06 0.06
CA ASP A 1066 1.42 -4.25 0.68
C ASP A 1066 0.64 -2.96 0.41
N TYR A 1067 -0.15 -2.97 -0.67
CA TYR A 1067 -1.06 -1.92 -1.11
C TYR A 1067 -2.22 -1.67 -0.12
N TYR A 1068 -2.08 -2.12 1.14
CA TYR A 1068 -3.15 -2.17 2.13
C TYR A 1068 -3.02 -1.18 3.29
N ASP A 1069 -1.96 -0.36 3.34
CA ASP A 1069 -1.90 0.77 4.28
C ASP A 1069 -2.18 2.10 3.56
N ASN A 1070 -3.46 2.30 3.22
CA ASN A 1070 -4.07 3.62 3.03
C ASN A 1070 -4.89 3.98 4.27
#